data_AF-A0A428R946-F1
#
_entry.id   AF-A0A428R946-F1
#
_cell.length_a   1.000
_cell.length_b   1.000
_cell.length_c   1.000
_cell.angle_alpha   90.00
_cell.angle_beta   90.00
_cell.angle_gamma   90.00
#
_symmetry.space_group_name_H-M   'P 1'
#
loop_
_entity.id
_entity.type
_entity.pdbx_description
1 polymer ?
#
loop_
_entity_poly.entity_id
_entity_poly.type
_entity_poly.pdbx_seq_one_letter_code
_entity_poly.pdbx_strand_id
1 'polypeptide(L)'
;MSLKKQRGRTAQDPDELVERAILNGLSQDRSQLDPHPVRRVLGQRSIERYSREYALWEAYERKFPGSTPQDMQTLKHFAEFLGLSKVGRLPQEDGKKSPTVGSIRGAMRRFCNAWEREHHAFISLDVERSMAPYIEGELAKKIGLLKGKRGQKKKAFMTIENYVHMQNRLWTNDFYNYVHEGSRVDNSNLLNTHCFTSARCQEICQARYRDMQCILSWKDGRPEFRLKFTREICKATDVNQPEHPFAEYMVGPDGLPPPLFAQPMLHWLANIISSHAFAHLDTVEQVLALRPPKNGNFRVIDWADGAQEKPVFPEWSATGPRAKSKNPTSWGAQFSEWGNRAGFTACLGLHAVRREALIKVNDNGYSLGQVLRFASQNNTNVLVNKYLGNISTIDGAGSYLGMELRSDLAEDFRSASVGRNPDLRFSLPARQADELRKSPEYLSLTNKIYEINAEIETATSPEVQTQLELQRKAAYKERWLLENKSLREFQANQKLVYETDREEHEQSDWRHNHFNRISHMLPEERVRLAGALQVKAWPRSPEWVSALKDLISLRSNDYSVLYQQELRPVHGRCPVASCQEEIARMPRTKRWWHIYRCLERSHAQEGGFASFCFLCSTWLNDKATWVAHCNDHIEKLAIPVRCNPVTLRHAVACAGYCPVHLGRADLPVEERMCQWSDQDAWKRHISQCVSTYLTHRQRPEAFACPHPKCNVKFSTEEDFWYHLGDVHSVIHQPMAVRKRKARSKEDQDDTITSKKSKRMDATQAIQMKIVPFSPKKTVLALESRHHRSNLDVPSNPVVDMSSITPGSGSYQAQDEPWDRDSCSMAETPDCFPSDSCGNHLQSKSQGEFAFVAQLDKISYQVGTGCSATSSSLASVEGLSLMTKTMPTEPLEPRIDNIEALIDPLLLPDNPDTISGSTASTPSGSLSTSGVEATNAINAELRYDEALVFDQVEQEAYSVDCLLGRWGKDLFFLRWLDGSYGWEPRENILDEELVRQFEEGYKGFRDEVEVLRTRTRNGKQEYRLHWNGRPKKT
;
A
#
# COMPACT_ATOMS: atom_id res chain seq x y z
N MET A 1 31.96 54.52 -16.40
CA MET A 1 30.59 54.73 -15.86
C MET A 1 30.64 54.63 -14.34
N SER A 2 29.85 55.43 -13.62
CA SER A 2 29.93 55.52 -12.16
C SER A 2 29.24 54.34 -11.45
N LEU A 3 29.94 53.68 -10.53
CA LEU A 3 29.36 52.71 -9.59
C LEU A 3 28.49 53.45 -8.57
N LYS A 4 27.17 53.42 -8.77
CA LYS A 4 26.21 53.87 -7.75
C LYS A 4 26.35 53.00 -6.51
N LYS A 5 27.00 53.53 -5.46
CA LYS A 5 26.89 53.00 -4.10
C LYS A 5 25.42 52.77 -3.78
N GLN A 6 25.04 51.54 -3.42
CA GLN A 6 23.72 51.29 -2.85
C GLN A 6 23.59 52.16 -1.60
N ARG A 7 22.54 52.99 -1.54
CA ARG A 7 22.23 53.76 -0.32
C ARG A 7 21.91 52.76 0.78
N GLY A 8 22.80 52.65 1.77
CA GLY A 8 22.44 52.08 3.05
C GLY A 8 21.23 52.84 3.60
N ARG A 9 20.29 52.14 4.24
CA ARG A 9 19.17 52.81 4.91
C ARG A 9 19.74 53.76 5.95
N THR A 10 19.43 55.05 5.84
CA THR A 10 19.72 56.02 6.89
C THR A 10 19.13 55.50 8.20
N ALA A 11 19.86 55.63 9.31
CA ALA A 11 19.29 55.34 10.61
C ALA A 11 18.04 56.20 10.79
N GLN A 12 16.89 55.56 10.99
CA GLN A 12 15.64 56.24 11.28
C GLN A 12 15.61 56.51 12.79
N ASP A 13 15.17 57.69 13.18
CA ASP A 13 14.97 58.03 14.58
C ASP A 13 13.93 57.08 15.20
N PRO A 14 14.26 56.35 16.29
CA PRO A 14 13.32 55.51 16.99
C PRO A 14 12.05 56.23 17.44
N ASP A 15 12.15 57.50 17.84
CA ASP A 15 11.01 58.26 18.35
C ASP A 15 10.07 58.66 17.20
N GLU A 16 10.61 59.08 16.05
CA GLU A 16 9.80 59.24 14.82
C GLU A 16 9.10 57.95 14.40
N LEU A 17 9.70 56.77 14.63
CA LEU A 17 9.07 55.49 14.30
C LEU A 17 7.90 55.16 15.23
N VAL A 18 8.00 55.52 16.51
CA VAL A 18 6.89 55.37 17.48
C VAL A 18 5.75 56.34 17.16
N GLU A 19 6.05 57.62 16.94
CA GLU A 19 5.04 58.61 16.54
C GLU A 19 4.37 58.25 15.22
N ARG A 20 5.14 57.80 14.22
CA ARG A 20 4.60 57.30 12.95
C ARG A 20 3.76 56.04 13.15
N ALA A 21 4.05 55.19 14.12
CA ALA A 21 3.20 54.04 14.43
C ALA A 21 1.88 54.48 15.09
N ILE A 22 1.91 55.44 16.02
CA ILE A 22 0.71 56.01 16.66
C ILE A 22 -0.18 56.69 15.61
N LEU A 23 0.39 57.52 14.73
CA LEU A 23 -0.33 58.14 13.60
C LEU A 23 -0.92 57.11 12.62
N ASN A 24 -0.28 55.94 12.47
CA ASN A 24 -0.79 54.81 11.68
C ASN A 24 -1.75 53.88 12.45
N GLY A 25 -2.20 54.26 13.65
CA GLY A 25 -3.22 53.54 14.42
C GLY A 25 -2.72 52.60 15.52
N LEU A 26 -1.46 52.71 15.95
CA LEU A 26 -0.99 52.02 17.16
C LEU A 26 -1.69 52.60 18.40
N SER A 27 -2.55 51.81 19.04
CA SER A 27 -3.19 52.18 20.30
C SER A 27 -2.17 52.49 21.40
N GLN A 28 -2.35 53.63 22.07
CA GLN A 28 -1.62 53.94 23.31
C GLN A 28 -2.16 53.13 24.50
N ASP A 29 -3.44 52.74 24.47
CA ASP A 29 -4.03 51.80 25.43
C ASP A 29 -3.59 50.37 25.10
N ARG A 30 -2.84 49.76 26.03
CA ARG A 30 -2.36 48.38 25.94
C ARG A 30 -3.34 47.36 26.52
N SER A 31 -4.42 47.78 27.19
CA SER A 31 -5.40 46.86 27.80
C SER A 31 -6.18 46.04 26.77
N GLN A 32 -6.22 46.50 25.51
CA GLN A 32 -6.77 45.77 24.37
C GLN A 32 -5.87 44.62 23.87
N LEU A 33 -4.65 44.49 24.39
CA LEU A 33 -3.73 43.41 24.06
C LEU A 33 -3.90 42.26 25.05
N ASP A 34 -4.10 41.04 24.54
CA ASP A 34 -4.12 39.83 25.37
C ASP A 34 -2.79 39.67 26.13
N PRO A 35 -2.79 39.70 27.49
CA PRO A 35 -1.57 39.57 28.28
C PRO A 35 -1.03 38.13 28.30
N HIS A 36 -1.78 37.15 27.80
CA HIS A 36 -1.40 35.74 27.88
C HIS A 36 -0.41 35.30 26.78
N PRO A 37 0.36 34.22 27.01
CA PRO A 37 1.30 33.73 26.00
C PRO A 37 0.61 33.24 24.71
N VAL A 38 0.90 33.90 23.58
CA VAL A 38 0.39 33.50 22.27
C VAL A 38 0.99 32.15 21.84
N ARG A 39 0.17 31.09 21.86
CA ARG A 39 0.58 29.72 21.50
C ARG A 39 0.10 29.36 20.09
N ARG A 40 0.92 28.64 19.31
CA ARG A 40 0.56 28.16 17.95
C ARG A 40 -0.83 27.49 17.94
N VAL A 41 -1.67 27.85 16.98
CA VAL A 41 -2.98 27.23 16.73
C VAL A 41 -2.84 25.71 16.55
N LEU A 42 -3.70 24.94 17.21
CA LEU A 42 -3.74 23.49 17.10
C LEU A 42 -4.68 23.08 15.97
N GLY A 43 -4.25 22.16 15.10
CA GLY A 43 -5.19 21.48 14.18
C GLY A 43 -6.10 20.50 14.93
N GLN A 44 -7.30 20.23 14.40
CA GLN A 44 -8.38 19.47 15.05
C GLN A 44 -7.93 18.19 15.79
N ARG A 45 -7.19 17.30 15.10
CA ARG A 45 -6.65 16.05 15.69
C ARG A 45 -5.68 16.25 16.85
N SER A 46 -5.11 17.45 17.01
CA SER A 46 -4.30 17.80 18.18
C SER A 46 -5.19 18.25 19.32
N ILE A 47 -6.23 19.04 19.06
CA ILE A 47 -7.25 19.46 20.05
C ILE A 47 -7.87 18.22 20.70
N GLU A 48 -8.49 17.32 19.91
CA GLU A 48 -9.04 16.02 20.36
C GLU A 48 -8.07 15.20 21.24
N ARG A 49 -6.78 15.32 20.99
CA ARG A 49 -5.73 14.58 21.72
C ARG A 49 -5.28 15.30 22.97
N TYR A 50 -5.40 16.62 23.05
CA TYR A 50 -5.09 17.43 24.21
C TYR A 50 -6.24 17.30 25.21
N SER A 51 -7.47 17.59 24.77
CA SER A 51 -8.70 17.44 25.58
C SER A 51 -8.80 16.05 26.21
N ARG A 52 -8.47 14.97 25.49
CA ARG A 52 -8.49 13.62 26.08
C ARG A 52 -7.42 13.39 27.17
N GLU A 53 -6.17 13.85 27.01
CA GLU A 53 -5.20 13.67 28.10
C GLU A 53 -5.48 14.64 29.26
N TYR A 54 -6.15 15.78 29.01
CA TYR A 54 -6.62 16.72 30.03
C TYR A 54 -7.80 16.14 30.83
N ALA A 55 -8.80 15.55 30.18
CA ALA A 55 -9.89 14.84 30.86
C ALA A 55 -9.42 13.64 31.72
N LEU A 56 -8.29 13.02 31.35
CA LEU A 56 -7.63 12.02 32.19
C LEU A 56 -6.97 12.64 33.44
N TRP A 57 -6.49 13.88 33.36
CA TRP A 57 -6.02 14.64 34.51
C TRP A 57 -7.18 15.05 35.42
N GLU A 58 -8.27 15.60 34.89
CA GLU A 58 -9.46 15.94 35.70
C GLU A 58 -10.04 14.70 36.43
N ALA A 59 -10.01 13.54 35.78
CA ALA A 59 -10.39 12.27 36.42
C ALA A 59 -9.43 11.81 37.52
N TYR A 60 -8.13 12.12 37.38
CA TYR A 60 -7.11 11.85 38.38
C TYR A 60 -7.21 12.83 39.56
N GLU A 61 -7.38 14.13 39.31
CA GLU A 61 -7.52 15.17 40.33
C GLU A 61 -8.77 14.96 41.19
N ARG A 62 -9.90 14.53 40.60
CA ARG A 62 -11.09 14.10 41.36
C ARG A 62 -10.85 12.90 42.29
N LYS A 63 -9.79 12.13 42.09
CA LYS A 63 -9.36 11.03 42.97
C LYS A 63 -8.24 11.41 43.92
N PHE A 64 -7.46 12.43 43.59
CA PHE A 64 -6.37 12.97 44.40
C PHE A 64 -6.49 14.51 44.49
N PRO A 65 -7.45 15.03 45.29
CA PRO A 65 -7.72 16.47 45.36
C PRO A 65 -6.49 17.28 45.81
N GLY A 66 -6.32 18.47 45.26
CA GLY A 66 -5.13 19.31 45.51
C GLY A 66 -3.88 18.92 44.70
N SER A 67 -3.98 17.92 43.82
CA SER A 67 -2.94 17.60 42.84
C SER A 67 -2.61 18.81 41.96
N THR A 68 -1.34 19.16 41.82
CA THR A 68 -0.86 20.20 40.90
C THR A 68 0.27 19.66 40.02
N PRO A 69 0.30 19.97 38.70
CA PRO A 69 1.41 19.56 37.84
C PRO A 69 2.69 20.38 38.09
N GLN A 70 2.65 21.38 38.97
CA GLN A 70 3.83 22.07 39.48
C GLN A 70 4.59 21.23 40.53
N ASP A 71 3.97 20.20 41.10
CA ASP A 71 4.63 19.28 42.02
C ASP A 71 5.21 18.07 41.27
N MET A 72 6.50 17.82 41.52
CA MET A 72 7.25 16.69 41.00
C MET A 72 6.64 15.34 41.41
N GLN A 73 6.18 15.20 42.65
CA GLN A 73 5.66 13.93 43.15
C GLN A 73 4.31 13.59 42.48
N THR A 74 3.43 14.57 42.39
CA THR A 74 2.14 14.49 41.68
C THR A 74 2.35 14.14 40.21
N LEU A 75 3.28 14.81 39.51
CA LEU A 75 3.50 14.55 38.08
C LEU A 75 4.15 13.17 37.83
N LYS A 76 5.04 12.71 38.73
CA LYS A 76 5.55 11.32 38.74
C LYS A 76 4.42 10.30 38.95
N HIS A 77 3.53 10.51 39.92
CA HIS A 77 2.41 9.62 40.19
C HIS A 77 1.39 9.61 39.04
N PHE A 78 1.11 10.75 38.42
CA PHE A 78 0.28 10.81 37.21
C PHE A 78 0.93 10.07 36.03
N ALA A 79 2.26 10.14 35.85
CA ALA A 79 2.96 9.33 34.85
C ALA A 79 2.81 7.83 35.09
N GLU A 80 2.83 7.39 36.36
CA GLU A 80 2.58 6.00 36.74
C GLU A 80 1.14 5.58 36.47
N PHE A 81 0.15 6.40 36.82
CA PHE A 81 -1.25 6.20 36.43
C PHE A 81 -1.41 6.05 34.91
N LEU A 82 -0.78 6.92 34.11
CA LEU A 82 -0.78 6.82 32.65
C LEU A 82 -0.05 5.56 32.14
N GLY A 83 0.95 5.07 32.87
CA GLY A 83 1.69 3.85 32.58
C GLY A 83 0.90 2.57 32.86
N LEU A 84 0.16 2.53 33.97
CA LEU A 84 -0.67 1.40 34.40
C LEU A 84 -2.00 1.32 33.64
N SER A 85 -2.59 2.46 33.26
CA SER A 85 -3.89 2.51 32.57
C SER A 85 -3.81 2.35 31.04
N LYS A 86 -2.67 2.66 30.40
CA LYS A 86 -2.58 2.64 28.93
C LYS A 86 -2.17 1.27 28.38
N VAL A 87 -3.07 0.67 27.60
CA VAL A 87 -2.81 -0.55 26.83
C VAL A 87 -1.76 -0.29 25.73
N GLY A 88 -0.71 -1.11 25.72
CA GLY A 88 0.34 -1.14 24.72
C GLY A 88 -0.11 -1.59 23.33
N ARG A 89 0.71 -1.29 22.33
CA ARG A 89 0.44 -1.57 20.90
C ARG A 89 1.46 -2.47 20.21
N LEU A 90 2.52 -2.85 20.91
CA LEU A 90 3.49 -3.82 20.42
C LEU A 90 3.10 -5.19 20.99
N PRO A 91 3.09 -6.27 20.17
CA PRO A 91 2.97 -7.61 20.70
C PRO A 91 4.22 -7.96 21.52
N GLN A 92 4.04 -8.77 22.55
CA GLN A 92 5.11 -9.35 23.35
C GLN A 92 4.96 -10.86 23.40
N GLU A 93 6.06 -11.54 23.69
CA GLU A 93 6.17 -13.02 23.77
C GLU A 93 5.29 -13.59 24.90
N ASP A 94 5.08 -12.83 25.98
CA ASP A 94 4.18 -13.15 27.10
C ASP A 94 2.70 -12.76 26.85
N GLY A 95 2.37 -12.25 25.66
CA GLY A 95 1.06 -11.69 25.31
C GLY A 95 0.72 -10.36 25.98
N LYS A 96 1.57 -9.83 26.88
CA LYS A 96 1.29 -8.64 27.68
C LYS A 96 1.42 -7.38 26.84
N LYS A 97 0.34 -6.58 26.78
CA LYS A 97 0.32 -5.30 26.06
C LYS A 97 0.87 -4.16 26.95
N SER A 98 2.15 -4.21 27.31
CA SER A 98 2.81 -3.11 28.04
C SER A 98 3.00 -1.87 27.16
N PRO A 99 2.75 -0.64 27.65
CA PRO A 99 3.04 0.57 26.90
C PRO A 99 4.55 0.80 26.74
N THR A 100 4.92 1.51 25.68
CA THR A 100 6.32 1.93 25.47
C THR A 100 6.60 3.23 26.21
N VAL A 101 7.85 3.41 26.63
CA VAL A 101 8.31 4.68 27.24
C VAL A 101 7.94 5.88 26.35
N GLY A 102 8.19 5.79 25.04
CA GLY A 102 7.84 6.85 24.09
C GLY A 102 6.33 7.15 24.01
N SER A 103 5.47 6.18 24.32
CA SER A 103 4.02 6.39 24.40
C SER A 103 3.62 7.19 25.65
N ILE A 104 4.24 6.89 26.80
CA ILE A 104 4.01 7.59 28.06
C ILE A 104 4.61 9.01 28.02
N ARG A 105 5.87 9.18 27.59
CA ARG A 105 6.48 10.50 27.33
C ARG A 105 5.63 11.35 26.38
N GLY A 106 5.09 10.72 25.34
CA GLY A 106 4.22 11.39 24.38
C GLY A 106 2.85 11.80 24.95
N ALA A 107 2.30 11.04 25.90
CA ALA A 107 1.08 11.39 26.62
C ALA A 107 1.33 12.50 27.63
N MET A 108 2.38 12.39 28.45
CA MET A 108 2.75 13.40 29.43
C MET A 108 2.96 14.77 28.77
N ARG A 109 3.73 14.85 27.67
CA ARG A 109 3.89 16.10 26.91
C ARG A 109 2.57 16.68 26.39
N ARG A 110 1.60 15.85 25.99
CA ARG A 110 0.28 16.34 25.56
C ARG A 110 -0.53 16.87 26.72
N PHE A 111 -0.46 16.22 27.87
CA PHE A 111 -1.08 16.70 29.11
C PHE A 111 -0.47 18.06 29.51
N CYS A 112 0.85 18.16 29.69
CA CYS A 112 1.51 19.41 30.07
C CYS A 112 1.12 20.55 29.12
N ASN A 113 1.25 20.34 27.80
CA ASN A 113 0.87 21.33 26.80
C ASN A 113 -0.63 21.70 26.77
N ALA A 114 -1.51 20.84 27.30
CA ALA A 114 -2.95 21.10 27.40
C ALA A 114 -3.26 21.89 28.68
N TRP A 115 -2.74 21.44 29.83
CA TRP A 115 -2.89 22.13 31.11
C TRP A 115 -2.39 23.57 31.05
N GLU A 116 -1.20 23.79 30.46
CA GLU A 116 -0.64 25.13 30.25
C GLU A 116 -1.44 26.03 29.30
N ARG A 117 -2.25 25.44 28.40
CA ARG A 117 -3.14 26.21 27.51
C ARG A 117 -4.39 26.64 28.23
N GLU A 118 -4.94 25.76 29.07
CA GLU A 118 -6.16 26.02 29.83
C GLU A 118 -5.93 27.04 30.95
N HIS A 119 -4.79 26.95 31.64
CA HIS A 119 -4.46 27.81 32.79
C HIS A 119 -3.66 29.07 32.41
N HIS A 120 -3.33 29.24 31.13
CA HIS A 120 -2.43 30.29 30.61
C HIS A 120 -1.08 30.42 31.35
N ALA A 121 -0.65 29.35 32.02
CA ALA A 121 0.54 29.27 32.85
C ALA A 121 1.61 28.34 32.25
N PHE A 122 2.78 28.28 32.88
CA PHE A 122 3.85 27.33 32.54
C PHE A 122 4.07 26.35 33.67
N ILE A 123 4.33 25.08 33.35
CA ILE A 123 4.87 24.13 34.32
C ILE A 123 6.36 24.42 34.50
N SER A 124 6.87 24.36 35.74
CA SER A 124 8.30 24.57 35.99
C SER A 124 9.17 23.67 35.10
N LEU A 125 10.19 24.26 34.46
CA LEU A 125 11.10 23.57 33.55
C LEU A 125 11.81 22.39 34.22
N ASP A 126 12.12 22.49 35.52
CA ASP A 126 12.78 21.42 36.27
C ASP A 126 11.86 20.21 36.46
N VAL A 127 10.57 20.47 36.65
CA VAL A 127 9.52 19.45 36.74
C VAL A 127 9.30 18.82 35.36
N GLU A 128 9.05 19.62 34.32
CA GLU A 128 8.80 19.13 32.96
C GLU A 128 9.97 18.28 32.42
N ARG A 129 11.22 18.74 32.62
CA ARG A 129 12.43 18.07 32.12
C ARG A 129 12.72 16.77 32.87
N SER A 130 12.53 16.75 34.19
CA SER A 130 12.70 15.57 35.04
C SER A 130 11.78 14.39 34.67
N MET A 131 10.62 14.66 34.08
CA MET A 131 9.69 13.60 33.67
C MET A 131 10.27 12.65 32.61
N ALA A 132 11.12 13.12 31.71
CA ALA A 132 11.68 12.26 30.67
C ALA A 132 12.66 11.20 31.24
N PRO A 133 13.70 11.56 32.02
CA PRO A 133 14.54 10.60 32.75
C PRO A 133 13.74 9.69 33.69
N TYR A 134 12.75 10.22 34.42
CA TYR A 134 11.91 9.40 35.31
C TYR A 134 11.17 8.29 34.55
N ILE A 135 10.53 8.64 33.42
CA ILE A 135 9.79 7.69 32.59
C ILE A 135 10.73 6.67 31.93
N GLU A 136 11.97 7.05 31.59
CA GLU A 136 12.97 6.18 30.95
C GLU A 136 13.75 5.27 31.92
N GLY A 137 13.94 5.74 33.17
CA GLY A 137 14.66 5.07 34.23
C GLY A 137 13.73 4.39 35.25
N GLU A 138 13.41 5.11 36.32
CA GLU A 138 12.67 4.62 37.49
C GLU A 138 11.34 3.94 37.11
N LEU A 139 10.45 4.66 36.41
CA LEU A 139 9.12 4.14 36.09
C LEU A 139 9.20 2.95 35.13
N ALA A 140 10.09 2.99 34.13
CA ALA A 140 10.28 1.88 33.21
C ALA A 140 10.76 0.60 33.92
N LYS A 141 11.60 0.72 34.95
CA LYS A 141 11.98 -0.40 35.83
C LYS A 141 10.79 -0.86 36.69
N LYS A 142 10.07 0.07 37.32
CA LYS A 142 8.98 -0.20 38.28
C LYS A 142 7.81 -0.97 37.66
N ILE A 143 7.29 -0.52 36.52
CA ILE A 143 6.07 -1.08 35.89
C ILE A 143 6.33 -1.82 34.57
N GLY A 144 7.60 -2.01 34.18
CA GLY A 144 7.99 -2.80 33.00
C GLY A 144 7.65 -2.13 31.67
N LEU A 145 7.92 -0.82 31.51
CA LEU A 145 7.72 -0.11 30.25
C LEU A 145 8.70 -0.58 29.17
N LEU A 146 8.22 -0.70 27.93
CA LEU A 146 9.06 -1.13 26.81
C LEU A 146 10.03 -0.02 26.38
N LYS A 147 11.33 -0.32 26.47
CA LYS A 147 12.46 0.56 26.14
C LYS A 147 13.41 -0.06 25.09
N GLY A 148 14.29 0.76 24.52
CA GLY A 148 15.27 0.34 23.52
C GLY A 148 14.63 -0.35 22.30
N LYS A 149 15.28 -1.39 21.76
CA LYS A 149 14.77 -2.19 20.62
C LYS A 149 13.38 -2.81 20.92
N ARG A 150 13.11 -3.27 22.15
CA ARG A 150 11.79 -3.82 22.56
C ARG A 150 10.67 -2.77 22.54
N GLY A 151 11.00 -1.49 22.76
CA GLY A 151 10.06 -0.38 22.69
C GLY A 151 9.81 0.17 21.28
N GLN A 152 10.35 -0.45 20.22
CA GLN A 152 10.25 0.03 18.85
C GLN A 152 9.61 -1.03 17.93
N LYS A 153 8.68 -0.61 17.07
CA LYS A 153 8.20 -1.46 15.97
C LYS A 153 9.34 -1.66 14.96
N LYS A 154 9.61 -2.90 14.56
CA LYS A 154 10.55 -3.23 13.47
C LYS A 154 10.24 -2.36 12.23
N LYS A 155 11.28 -1.75 11.64
CA LYS A 155 11.14 -0.89 10.45
C LYS A 155 11.03 -1.78 9.21
N ALA A 156 9.88 -1.72 8.53
CA ALA A 156 9.66 -2.30 7.21
C ALA A 156 10.11 -1.34 6.09
N PHE A 157 10.65 -1.86 5.00
CA PHE A 157 11.10 -1.09 3.84
C PHE A 157 10.45 -1.64 2.56
N MET A 158 10.16 -0.78 1.59
CA MET A 158 9.61 -1.21 0.30
C MET A 158 10.66 -0.94 -0.78
N THR A 159 11.60 -1.89 -0.88
CA THR A 159 12.64 -1.99 -1.92
C THR A 159 12.06 -2.07 -3.33
N ILE A 160 12.92 -1.97 -4.35
CA ILE A 160 12.47 -2.04 -5.75
C ILE A 160 11.82 -3.41 -6.03
N GLU A 161 12.39 -4.50 -5.54
CA GLU A 161 11.82 -5.86 -5.61
C GLU A 161 10.39 -5.91 -5.03
N ASN A 162 10.19 -5.38 -3.82
CA ASN A 162 8.88 -5.35 -3.17
C ASN A 162 7.86 -4.51 -3.95
N TYR A 163 8.29 -3.38 -4.51
CA TYR A 163 7.48 -2.54 -5.38
C TYR A 163 7.03 -3.28 -6.66
N VAL A 164 7.95 -4.02 -7.31
CA VAL A 164 7.63 -4.88 -8.46
C VAL A 164 6.62 -5.97 -8.05
N HIS A 165 6.83 -6.67 -6.93
CA HIS A 165 5.86 -7.66 -6.44
C HIS A 165 4.46 -7.08 -6.19
N MET A 166 4.36 -5.85 -5.66
CA MET A 166 3.07 -5.16 -5.52
C MET A 166 2.42 -4.90 -6.88
N GLN A 167 3.14 -4.26 -7.82
CA GLN A 167 2.62 -3.92 -9.15
C GLN A 167 2.22 -5.17 -9.95
N ASN A 168 3.03 -6.23 -9.90
CA ASN A 168 2.73 -7.49 -10.55
C ASN A 168 1.44 -8.08 -9.99
N ARG A 169 1.31 -8.18 -8.65
CA ARG A 169 0.07 -8.67 -8.03
C ARG A 169 -1.14 -7.81 -8.40
N LEU A 170 -1.01 -6.48 -8.49
CA LEU A 170 -2.12 -5.58 -8.84
C LEU A 170 -2.69 -5.85 -10.24
N TRP A 171 -1.81 -6.12 -11.21
CA TRP A 171 -2.18 -6.16 -12.63
C TRP A 171 -2.40 -7.58 -13.17
N THR A 172 -1.64 -8.57 -12.70
CA THR A 172 -1.87 -9.98 -13.05
C THR A 172 -2.89 -10.59 -12.08
N ASN A 173 -2.42 -11.17 -10.97
CA ASN A 173 -3.20 -12.14 -10.21
C ASN A 173 -3.99 -11.54 -9.03
N ASP A 174 -4.40 -10.27 -9.04
CA ASP A 174 -5.18 -9.72 -7.91
C ASP A 174 -6.59 -10.33 -7.87
N PHE A 175 -6.88 -11.05 -6.79
CA PHE A 175 -8.21 -11.59 -6.51
C PHE A 175 -9.20 -10.55 -5.98
N TYR A 176 -8.74 -9.33 -5.66
CA TYR A 176 -9.62 -8.27 -5.16
C TYR A 176 -10.51 -7.69 -6.26
N ASN A 177 -11.82 -7.79 -6.06
CA ASN A 177 -12.83 -7.16 -6.92
C ASN A 177 -12.96 -5.67 -6.53
N TYR A 178 -12.26 -4.81 -7.26
CA TYR A 178 -12.39 -3.36 -7.13
C TYR A 178 -13.81 -2.91 -7.49
N VAL A 179 -14.35 -1.94 -6.76
CA VAL A 179 -15.66 -1.32 -7.04
C VAL A 179 -15.73 -0.74 -8.46
N HIS A 180 -14.60 -0.24 -8.98
CA HIS A 180 -14.41 0.22 -10.35
C HIS A 180 -12.95 0.00 -10.76
N GLU A 181 -12.67 -0.34 -12.02
CA GLU A 181 -11.28 -0.59 -12.46
C GLU A 181 -10.43 0.69 -12.45
N GLY A 182 -11.02 1.87 -12.62
CA GLY A 182 -10.33 3.15 -12.41
C GLY A 182 -9.70 3.32 -11.01
N SER A 183 -10.23 2.65 -9.97
CA SER A 183 -9.60 2.60 -8.65
C SER A 183 -8.29 1.79 -8.64
N ARG A 184 -8.14 0.79 -9.53
CA ARG A 184 -6.88 0.05 -9.75
C ARG A 184 -5.84 0.95 -10.40
N VAL A 185 -6.23 1.69 -11.44
CA VAL A 185 -5.38 2.66 -12.15
C VAL A 185 -4.86 3.73 -11.18
N ASP A 186 -5.78 4.36 -10.43
CA ASP A 186 -5.43 5.36 -9.41
C ASP A 186 -4.53 4.78 -8.32
N ASN A 187 -4.74 3.54 -7.87
CA ASN A 187 -3.88 2.91 -6.85
C ASN A 187 -2.44 2.66 -7.34
N SER A 188 -2.24 2.30 -8.61
CA SER A 188 -0.90 2.20 -9.21
C SER A 188 -0.21 3.57 -9.22
N ASN A 189 -0.92 4.61 -9.70
CA ASN A 189 -0.38 5.96 -9.77
C ASN A 189 -0.10 6.56 -8.37
N LEU A 190 -0.96 6.30 -7.38
CA LEU A 190 -0.74 6.68 -5.98
C LEU A 190 0.54 6.06 -5.42
N LEU A 191 0.78 4.76 -5.66
CA LEU A 191 2.01 4.11 -5.22
C LEU A 191 3.25 4.73 -5.88
N ASN A 192 3.22 4.91 -7.19
CA ASN A 192 4.28 5.57 -7.96
C ASN A 192 4.58 6.96 -7.39
N THR A 193 3.55 7.77 -7.16
CA THR A 193 3.69 9.13 -6.60
C THR A 193 4.29 9.10 -5.18
N HIS A 194 3.92 8.13 -4.34
CA HIS A 194 4.55 7.94 -3.02
C HIS A 194 6.04 7.59 -3.12
N CYS A 195 6.42 6.69 -4.03
CA CYS A 195 7.82 6.32 -4.28
C CYS A 195 8.64 7.53 -4.74
N PHE A 196 8.14 8.26 -5.74
CA PHE A 196 8.90 9.27 -6.46
C PHE A 196 8.97 10.64 -5.76
N THR A 197 8.14 10.90 -4.75
CA THR A 197 8.08 12.22 -4.07
C THR A 197 8.34 12.16 -2.55
N SER A 198 8.42 10.94 -1.99
CA SER A 198 8.34 10.63 -0.56
C SER A 198 7.05 11.07 0.15
N ALA A 199 6.08 11.69 -0.55
CA ALA A 199 4.97 12.40 0.08
C ALA A 199 4.09 11.50 0.97
N ARG A 200 3.51 12.09 2.01
CA ARG A 200 2.68 11.35 2.99
C ARG A 200 1.27 11.13 2.44
N CYS A 201 0.56 10.14 2.99
CA CYS A 201 -0.78 9.73 2.54
C CYS A 201 -1.73 10.90 2.23
N GLN A 202 -1.91 11.83 3.18
CA GLN A 202 -2.80 12.97 3.04
C GLN A 202 -2.37 13.95 1.92
N GLU A 203 -1.07 14.10 1.71
CA GLU A 203 -0.46 15.09 0.80
C GLU A 203 -0.74 14.76 -0.67
N ILE A 204 -0.93 13.47 -1.01
CA ILE A 204 -1.30 13.03 -2.36
C ILE A 204 -2.80 12.76 -2.47
N CYS A 205 -3.43 12.12 -1.47
CA CYS A 205 -4.85 11.80 -1.51
C CYS A 205 -5.78 13.01 -1.61
N GLN A 206 -5.32 14.19 -1.18
CA GLN A 206 -6.09 15.44 -1.22
C GLN A 206 -5.66 16.38 -2.36
N ALA A 207 -4.77 15.94 -3.26
CA ALA A 207 -4.28 16.74 -4.38
C ALA A 207 -5.39 17.08 -5.41
N ARG A 208 -5.32 18.29 -5.93
CA ARG A 208 -6.18 18.85 -6.99
C ARG A 208 -5.34 19.23 -8.21
N TYR A 209 -5.96 19.43 -9.37
CA TYR A 209 -5.21 19.78 -10.59
C TYR A 209 -4.54 21.15 -10.51
N ARG A 210 -5.03 22.09 -9.68
CA ARG A 210 -4.32 23.36 -9.38
C ARG A 210 -2.96 23.18 -8.70
N ASP A 211 -2.76 22.05 -8.01
CA ASP A 211 -1.50 21.70 -7.35
C ASP A 211 -0.47 21.15 -8.38
N MET A 212 -0.80 21.22 -9.68
CA MET A 212 -0.03 20.67 -10.78
C MET A 212 0.16 21.66 -11.92
N GLN A 213 1.27 21.50 -12.63
CA GLN A 213 1.56 22.22 -13.86
C GLN A 213 2.15 21.24 -14.88
N CYS A 214 1.46 21.04 -16.00
CA CYS A 214 1.97 20.24 -17.11
C CYS A 214 2.58 21.16 -18.17
N ILE A 215 3.77 20.81 -18.65
CA ILE A 215 4.43 21.51 -19.76
C ILE A 215 4.83 20.50 -20.83
N LEU A 216 4.88 20.96 -22.08
CA LEU A 216 5.43 20.23 -23.23
C LEU A 216 6.66 20.99 -23.73
N SER A 217 7.82 20.33 -23.74
CA SER A 217 9.12 20.93 -24.05
C SER A 217 9.90 20.13 -25.08
N TRP A 218 10.95 20.72 -25.66
CA TRP A 218 11.88 19.98 -26.51
C TRP A 218 12.95 19.29 -25.65
N LYS A 219 13.16 17.99 -25.88
CA LYS A 219 14.30 17.22 -25.34
C LYS A 219 14.88 16.38 -26.48
N ASP A 220 16.15 16.61 -26.80
CA ASP A 220 16.91 15.86 -27.81
C ASP A 220 16.18 15.75 -29.17
N GLY A 221 15.59 16.87 -29.61
CA GLY A 221 14.82 16.98 -30.85
C GLY A 221 13.39 16.40 -30.81
N ARG A 222 12.94 15.88 -29.67
CA ARG A 222 11.63 15.23 -29.48
C ARG A 222 10.73 16.04 -28.53
N PRO A 223 9.39 16.03 -28.73
CA PRO A 223 8.44 16.55 -27.74
C PRO A 223 8.45 15.70 -26.47
N GLU A 224 8.53 16.34 -25.31
CA GLU A 224 8.53 15.69 -23.99
C GLU A 224 7.58 16.40 -23.03
N PHE A 225 6.61 15.67 -22.48
CA PHE A 225 5.79 16.13 -21.36
C PHE A 225 6.59 16.11 -20.06
N ARG A 226 6.43 17.16 -19.25
CA ARG A 226 6.91 17.21 -17.87
C ARG A 226 5.80 17.70 -16.97
N LEU A 227 5.60 17.03 -15.83
CA LEU A 227 4.59 17.39 -14.85
C LEU A 227 5.28 17.85 -13.57
N LYS A 228 5.01 19.08 -13.13
CA LYS A 228 5.35 19.53 -11.78
C LYS A 228 4.18 19.25 -10.85
N PHE A 229 4.44 18.56 -9.74
CA PHE A 229 3.47 18.35 -8.65
C PHE A 229 3.94 19.09 -7.38
N THR A 230 3.11 20.01 -6.90
CA THR A 230 3.35 20.76 -5.66
C THR A 230 2.62 20.08 -4.51
N ARG A 231 3.34 19.82 -3.41
CA ARG A 231 2.75 19.22 -2.20
C ARG A 231 2.09 20.30 -1.34
N GLU A 232 0.99 20.86 -1.84
CA GLU A 232 0.25 21.96 -1.21
C GLU A 232 -0.05 21.69 0.27
N ILE A 233 -0.51 20.48 0.58
CA ILE A 233 -0.68 20.03 1.96
C ILE A 233 0.63 19.43 2.45
N CYS A 234 1.37 20.17 3.28
CA CYS A 234 2.59 19.70 3.93
C CYS A 234 2.51 19.70 5.46
N LYS A 235 3.06 18.66 6.10
CA LYS A 235 3.12 18.63 7.57
C LYS A 235 4.14 19.67 8.09
N ALA A 236 3.62 20.66 8.82
CA ALA A 236 4.39 21.68 9.56
C ALA A 236 5.18 22.67 8.68
N THR A 237 4.84 22.73 7.39
CA THR A 237 5.40 23.67 6.41
C THR A 237 4.24 24.23 5.58
N ASP A 238 3.99 25.53 5.74
CA ASP A 238 3.03 26.38 5.02
C ASP A 238 3.75 27.38 4.09
N VAL A 239 5.07 27.51 4.22
CA VAL A 239 5.93 28.36 3.37
C VAL A 239 7.00 27.49 2.71
N ASN A 240 7.17 27.62 1.39
CA ASN A 240 8.07 26.81 0.56
C ASN A 240 7.74 25.29 0.54
N GLN A 241 6.50 24.92 0.18
CA GLN A 241 6.17 23.51 -0.05
C GLN A 241 7.09 22.89 -1.13
N PRO A 242 7.44 21.59 -1.03
CA PRO A 242 8.24 20.94 -2.07
C PRO A 242 7.46 20.75 -3.37
N GLU A 243 8.12 21.07 -4.48
CA GLU A 243 7.67 20.78 -5.85
C GLU A 243 8.48 19.61 -6.40
N HIS A 244 7.82 18.67 -7.06
CA HIS A 244 8.40 17.44 -7.58
C HIS A 244 8.16 17.35 -9.09
N PRO A 245 9.20 17.40 -9.94
CA PRO A 245 9.05 17.21 -11.38
C PRO A 245 9.03 15.71 -11.76
N PHE A 246 8.18 15.37 -12.72
CA PHE A 246 8.15 14.09 -13.42
C PHE A 246 8.49 14.32 -14.90
N ALA A 247 9.23 13.38 -15.50
CA ALA A 247 9.61 13.39 -16.91
C ALA A 247 8.86 12.29 -17.68
N GLU A 248 8.56 12.54 -18.95
CA GLU A 248 8.07 11.51 -19.87
C GLU A 248 9.19 10.54 -20.24
N TYR A 249 10.39 11.05 -20.54
CA TYR A 249 11.52 10.24 -20.95
C TYR A 249 12.43 9.91 -19.76
N MET A 250 12.71 8.62 -19.56
CA MET A 250 13.59 8.12 -18.51
C MET A 250 14.41 6.93 -19.04
N VAL A 251 15.65 6.80 -18.59
CA VAL A 251 16.59 5.75 -19.01
C VAL A 251 17.15 5.09 -17.75
N GLY A 252 17.09 3.77 -17.69
CA GLY A 252 17.67 2.95 -16.63
C GLY A 252 19.16 2.63 -16.87
N PRO A 253 19.82 1.94 -15.93
CA PRO A 253 21.23 1.56 -16.05
C PRO A 253 21.53 0.64 -17.26
N ASP A 254 20.51 -0.08 -17.74
CA ASP A 254 20.55 -0.96 -18.91
C ASP A 254 20.29 -0.24 -20.24
N GLY A 255 20.19 1.10 -20.24
CA GLY A 255 19.89 1.90 -21.43
C GLY A 255 18.42 1.83 -21.88
N LEU A 256 17.57 1.12 -21.15
CA LEU A 256 16.14 0.95 -21.46
C LEU A 256 15.26 1.81 -20.53
N PRO A 257 14.03 2.16 -20.92
CA PRO A 257 13.09 2.78 -19.99
C PRO A 257 12.66 1.76 -18.93
N PRO A 258 12.23 2.20 -17.74
CA PRO A 258 11.64 1.27 -16.77
C PRO A 258 10.32 0.70 -17.30
N PRO A 259 9.83 -0.42 -16.75
CA PRO A 259 8.55 -1.01 -17.12
C PRO A 259 7.41 0.01 -17.11
N LEU A 260 6.43 -0.16 -18.00
CA LEU A 260 5.30 0.78 -18.14
C LEU A 260 4.59 1.06 -16.79
N PHE A 261 4.44 0.07 -15.88
CA PHE A 261 3.87 0.30 -14.54
C PHE A 261 4.63 1.33 -13.69
N ALA A 262 5.90 1.59 -13.99
CA ALA A 262 6.78 2.51 -13.27
C ALA A 262 7.00 3.85 -14.00
N GLN A 263 6.43 4.05 -15.19
CA GLN A 263 6.53 5.32 -15.91
C GLN A 263 5.50 6.33 -15.37
N PRO A 264 5.92 7.49 -14.82
CA PRO A 264 5.01 8.42 -14.17
C PRO A 264 4.07 9.07 -15.20
N MET A 265 4.59 9.55 -16.33
CA MET A 265 3.77 10.28 -17.31
C MET A 265 2.72 9.40 -17.98
N LEU A 266 2.92 8.09 -18.11
CA LEU A 266 1.89 7.16 -18.58
C LEU A 266 0.64 7.22 -17.67
N HIS A 267 0.85 7.10 -16.36
CA HIS A 267 -0.22 7.11 -15.37
C HIS A 267 -0.81 8.51 -15.17
N TRP A 268 0.03 9.54 -15.20
CA TRP A 268 -0.43 10.92 -15.10
C TRP A 268 -1.27 11.35 -16.30
N LEU A 269 -0.87 11.03 -17.53
CA LEU A 269 -1.67 11.32 -18.72
C LEU A 269 -2.97 10.51 -18.73
N ALA A 270 -2.95 9.24 -18.29
CA ALA A 270 -4.19 8.46 -18.12
C ALA A 270 -5.15 9.16 -17.13
N ASN A 271 -4.63 9.66 -16.01
CA ASN A 271 -5.43 10.35 -15.00
C ASN A 271 -5.91 11.76 -15.42
N ILE A 272 -5.16 12.47 -16.26
CA ILE A 272 -5.51 13.82 -16.74
C ILE A 272 -6.52 13.74 -17.90
N ILE A 273 -6.25 12.90 -18.90
CA ILE A 273 -7.05 12.79 -20.12
C ILE A 273 -8.44 12.21 -19.79
N SER A 274 -8.50 11.09 -19.06
CA SER A 274 -9.79 10.45 -18.72
C SER A 274 -10.64 11.23 -17.70
N SER A 275 -10.17 12.39 -17.25
CA SER A 275 -10.92 13.30 -16.38
C SER A 275 -11.26 14.64 -17.05
N HIS A 276 -10.98 14.76 -18.36
CA HIS A 276 -11.16 15.97 -19.17
C HIS A 276 -10.58 17.20 -18.46
N ALA A 277 -9.37 17.05 -17.95
CA ALA A 277 -8.74 18.08 -17.12
C ALA A 277 -7.92 19.10 -17.94
N PHE A 278 -7.42 18.74 -19.13
CA PHE A 278 -6.78 19.68 -20.06
C PHE A 278 -7.83 20.50 -20.84
N ALA A 279 -7.54 21.78 -21.06
CA ALA A 279 -8.36 22.64 -21.91
C ALA A 279 -8.24 22.22 -23.39
N HIS A 280 -9.39 22.00 -24.05
CA HIS A 280 -9.50 21.71 -25.49
C HIS A 280 -8.71 20.48 -26.01
N LEU A 281 -8.47 19.49 -25.14
CA LEU A 281 -7.66 18.30 -25.43
C LEU A 281 -8.33 17.05 -24.83
N ASP A 282 -9.29 16.50 -25.57
CA ASP A 282 -10.17 15.42 -25.12
C ASP A 282 -9.67 14.02 -25.48
N THR A 283 -8.78 13.88 -26.48
CA THR A 283 -8.29 12.57 -26.93
C THR A 283 -6.78 12.39 -26.79
N VAL A 284 -6.36 11.11 -26.71
CA VAL A 284 -4.94 10.72 -26.69
C VAL A 284 -4.23 11.24 -27.94
N GLU A 285 -4.87 11.14 -29.12
CA GLU A 285 -4.33 11.62 -30.38
C GLU A 285 -4.09 13.13 -30.37
N GLN A 286 -5.05 13.91 -29.89
CA GLN A 286 -4.92 15.37 -29.77
C GLN A 286 -3.75 15.74 -28.85
N VAL A 287 -3.67 15.11 -27.67
CA VAL A 287 -2.60 15.35 -26.69
C VAL A 287 -1.24 14.96 -27.26
N LEU A 288 -1.09 13.77 -27.83
CA LEU A 288 0.21 13.30 -28.34
C LEU A 288 0.66 14.01 -29.63
N ALA A 289 -0.28 14.56 -30.42
CA ALA A 289 0.02 15.36 -31.61
C ALA A 289 0.54 16.77 -31.29
N LEU A 290 0.38 17.26 -30.06
CA LEU A 290 0.94 18.55 -29.64
C LEU A 290 2.46 18.57 -29.82
N ARG A 291 2.96 19.76 -30.18
CA ARG A 291 4.40 20.06 -30.21
C ARG A 291 4.69 21.32 -29.39
N PRO A 292 5.90 21.44 -28.79
CA PRO A 292 6.35 22.68 -28.20
C PRO A 292 6.42 23.79 -29.27
N PRO A 293 6.47 25.07 -28.87
CA PRO A 293 6.54 26.18 -29.81
C PRO A 293 7.79 26.08 -30.70
N LYS A 294 7.70 26.55 -31.95
CA LYS A 294 8.90 26.63 -32.84
C LYS A 294 9.93 27.65 -32.32
N ASN A 295 9.47 28.72 -31.69
CA ASN A 295 10.27 29.85 -31.24
C ASN A 295 10.36 29.94 -29.70
N GLY A 296 10.29 28.81 -28.98
CA GLY A 296 10.30 28.81 -27.52
C GLY A 296 10.58 27.44 -26.91
N ASN A 297 11.11 27.43 -25.68
CA ASN A 297 11.63 26.23 -25.03
C ASN A 297 10.54 25.24 -24.58
N PHE A 298 9.35 25.74 -24.23
CA PHE A 298 8.22 24.94 -23.77
C PHE A 298 6.87 25.65 -24.00
N ARG A 299 5.78 24.88 -23.92
CA ARG A 299 4.40 25.33 -23.80
C ARG A 299 3.85 24.85 -22.46
N VAL A 300 3.18 25.71 -21.69
CA VAL A 300 2.34 25.27 -20.55
C VAL A 300 1.01 24.78 -21.11
N ILE A 301 0.46 23.71 -20.54
CA ILE A 301 -0.83 23.16 -20.94
C ILE A 301 -1.86 23.61 -19.91
N ASP A 302 -2.87 24.35 -20.38
CA ASP A 302 -3.90 24.93 -19.52
C ASP A 302 -4.90 23.87 -19.04
N TRP A 303 -5.42 24.08 -17.84
CA TRP A 303 -6.49 23.28 -17.26
C TRP A 303 -7.85 23.75 -17.75
N ALA A 304 -8.78 22.82 -18.01
CA ALA A 304 -10.15 23.12 -18.40
C ALA A 304 -10.93 23.82 -17.27
N ASP A 305 -12.03 24.50 -17.63
CA ASP A 305 -12.86 25.23 -16.67
C ASP A 305 -13.34 24.33 -15.53
N GLY A 306 -13.13 24.82 -14.30
CA GLY A 306 -13.43 24.08 -13.07
C GLY A 306 -12.56 22.84 -12.80
N ALA A 307 -11.66 22.44 -13.71
CA ALA A 307 -10.79 21.27 -13.50
C ALA A 307 -9.81 21.48 -12.34
N GLN A 308 -9.33 22.71 -12.14
CA GLN A 308 -8.40 23.11 -11.08
C GLN A 308 -8.85 22.66 -9.67
N GLU A 309 -10.16 22.68 -9.40
CA GLU A 309 -10.73 22.31 -8.09
C GLU A 309 -11.11 20.81 -7.98
N LYS A 310 -11.10 20.07 -9.09
CA LYS A 310 -11.40 18.63 -9.08
C LYS A 310 -10.28 17.86 -8.36
N PRO A 311 -10.59 16.81 -7.59
CA PRO A 311 -9.59 15.91 -7.04
C PRO A 311 -8.90 15.12 -8.16
N VAL A 312 -7.59 15.01 -8.08
CA VAL A 312 -6.78 14.16 -8.98
C VAL A 312 -7.07 12.68 -8.75
N PHE A 313 -7.22 12.32 -7.48
CA PHE A 313 -7.54 10.98 -7.01
C PHE A 313 -8.92 11.02 -6.34
N PRO A 314 -10.01 10.77 -7.07
CA PRO A 314 -11.35 10.73 -6.52
C PRO A 314 -11.62 9.48 -5.67
N GLU A 315 -12.66 9.53 -4.83
CA GLU A 315 -13.33 8.33 -4.35
C GLU A 315 -14.10 7.68 -5.51
N TRP A 316 -14.02 6.36 -5.66
CA TRP A 316 -14.70 5.64 -6.74
C TRP A 316 -16.04 5.07 -6.28
N SER A 317 -16.96 4.93 -7.24
CA SER A 317 -18.25 4.25 -7.13
C SER A 317 -18.38 3.25 -8.27
N ALA A 318 -19.36 2.34 -8.21
CA ALA A 318 -19.60 1.39 -9.28
C ALA A 318 -20.05 2.05 -10.61
N THR A 319 -20.36 3.34 -10.63
CA THR A 319 -20.68 4.14 -11.83
C THR A 319 -19.53 5.06 -12.27
N GLY A 320 -18.35 4.99 -11.64
CA GLY A 320 -17.22 5.87 -11.93
C GLY A 320 -16.81 6.79 -10.77
N PRO A 321 -16.03 7.86 -11.03
CA PRO A 321 -15.44 8.71 -10.00
C PRO A 321 -16.47 9.64 -9.34
N ARG A 322 -16.28 9.92 -8.05
CA ARG A 322 -17.05 10.93 -7.28
C ARG A 322 -16.28 12.25 -7.22
N ALA A 323 -16.99 13.37 -7.01
CA ALA A 323 -16.39 14.69 -6.84
C ALA A 323 -15.51 14.87 -5.57
N LYS A 324 -15.46 13.87 -4.68
CA LYS A 324 -14.75 13.91 -3.40
C LYS A 324 -13.38 13.26 -3.51
N SER A 325 -12.35 13.89 -2.94
CA SER A 325 -10.98 13.37 -2.86
C SER A 325 -10.90 12.04 -2.11
N LYS A 326 -10.02 11.13 -2.55
CA LYS A 326 -9.80 9.80 -1.95
C LYS A 326 -9.49 9.93 -0.45
N ASN A 327 -10.21 9.20 0.39
CA ASN A 327 -10.00 9.24 1.84
C ASN A 327 -8.59 8.70 2.22
N PRO A 328 -7.73 9.47 2.92
CA PRO A 328 -6.38 9.04 3.28
C PRO A 328 -6.33 7.84 4.24
N THR A 329 -7.33 7.67 5.10
CA THR A 329 -7.41 6.50 5.99
C THR A 329 -7.77 5.25 5.19
N SER A 330 -8.74 5.37 4.26
CA SER A 330 -9.12 4.28 3.35
C SER A 330 -7.97 3.87 2.42
N TRP A 331 -7.24 4.82 1.84
CA TRP A 331 -6.04 4.52 1.04
C TRP A 331 -4.96 3.79 1.86
N GLY A 332 -4.69 4.26 3.09
CA GLY A 332 -3.72 3.60 3.97
C GLY A 332 -4.08 2.14 4.30
N ALA A 333 -5.38 1.83 4.45
CA ALA A 333 -5.87 0.47 4.62
C ALA A 333 -5.75 -0.35 3.32
N GLN A 334 -6.27 0.16 2.20
CA GLN A 334 -6.20 -0.48 0.87
C GLN A 334 -4.76 -0.83 0.46
N PHE A 335 -3.79 0.05 0.75
CA PHE A 335 -2.37 -0.19 0.50
C PHE A 335 -1.82 -1.33 1.37
N SER A 336 -2.14 -1.36 2.67
CA SER A 336 -1.69 -2.45 3.55
C SER A 336 -2.36 -3.78 3.22
N GLU A 337 -3.62 -3.76 2.77
CA GLU A 337 -4.33 -4.95 2.29
C GLU A 337 -3.71 -5.47 0.99
N TRP A 338 -3.40 -4.58 0.03
CA TRP A 338 -2.69 -4.94 -1.21
C TRP A 338 -1.32 -5.55 -0.89
N GLY A 339 -0.58 -4.99 0.08
CA GLY A 339 0.65 -5.59 0.58
C GLY A 339 0.45 -7.02 1.11
N ASN A 340 -0.57 -7.25 1.96
CA ASN A 340 -0.92 -8.60 2.41
C ASN A 340 -1.23 -9.52 1.21
N ARG A 341 -2.02 -9.04 0.23
CA ARG A 341 -2.38 -9.82 -0.98
C ARG A 341 -1.17 -10.18 -1.85
N ALA A 342 -0.09 -9.39 -1.82
CA ALA A 342 1.17 -9.67 -2.50
C ALA A 342 2.09 -10.67 -1.74
N GLY A 343 1.63 -11.17 -0.59
CA GLY A 343 2.35 -12.16 0.24
C GLY A 343 3.16 -11.56 1.38
N PHE A 344 3.07 -10.25 1.66
CA PHE A 344 3.81 -9.66 2.78
C PHE A 344 3.14 -9.95 4.11
N THR A 345 3.90 -10.59 5.01
CA THR A 345 3.44 -10.99 6.34
C THR A 345 3.54 -9.85 7.35
N ALA A 346 4.50 -8.94 7.19
CA ALA A 346 4.55 -7.72 7.96
C ALA A 346 3.59 -6.66 7.40
N CYS A 347 2.85 -5.98 8.29
CA CYS A 347 1.97 -4.88 7.91
C CYS A 347 2.74 -3.73 7.22
N LEU A 348 2.63 -3.71 5.88
CA LEU A 348 3.23 -2.73 4.98
C LEU A 348 2.38 -1.46 4.96
N GLY A 349 2.96 -0.35 5.41
CA GLY A 349 2.31 0.98 5.34
C GLY A 349 3.14 1.95 4.53
N LEU A 350 2.53 3.04 4.06
CA LEU A 350 3.18 4.06 3.22
C LEU A 350 4.46 4.69 3.82
N HIS A 351 4.67 4.54 5.14
CA HIS A 351 5.94 4.88 5.77
C HIS A 351 7.13 3.98 5.34
N ALA A 352 6.90 2.74 4.89
CA ALA A 352 7.93 1.87 4.32
C ALA A 352 8.40 2.38 2.95
N VAL A 353 7.46 2.77 2.09
CA VAL A 353 7.72 3.47 0.80
C VAL A 353 8.57 4.70 1.04
N ARG A 354 8.11 5.57 1.95
CA ARG A 354 8.79 6.82 2.29
C ARG A 354 10.17 6.59 2.93
N ARG A 355 10.40 5.46 3.61
CA ARG A 355 11.73 5.12 4.13
C ARG A 355 12.70 4.79 2.99
N GLU A 356 12.31 3.88 2.11
CA GLU A 356 13.17 3.46 1.01
C GLU A 356 13.48 4.62 0.05
N ALA A 357 12.47 5.43 -0.31
CA ALA A 357 12.67 6.61 -1.13
C ALA A 357 13.70 7.60 -0.54
N LEU A 358 13.77 7.74 0.78
CA LEU A 358 14.75 8.62 1.45
C LEU A 358 16.14 7.99 1.53
N ILE A 359 16.24 6.66 1.62
CA ILE A 359 17.51 5.93 1.55
C ILE A 359 18.07 6.04 0.13
N LYS A 360 17.29 5.70 -0.90
CA LYS A 360 17.72 5.79 -2.31
C LYS A 360 18.15 7.21 -2.72
N VAL A 361 17.48 8.27 -2.26
CA VAL A 361 17.92 9.65 -2.54
C VAL A 361 19.17 10.03 -1.75
N ASN A 362 19.39 9.49 -0.55
CA ASN A 362 20.64 9.67 0.20
C ASN A 362 21.82 8.97 -0.49
N ASP A 363 21.62 7.71 -0.88
CA ASP A 363 22.67 6.85 -1.42
C ASP A 363 23.06 7.25 -2.86
N ASN A 364 22.15 7.85 -3.63
CA ASN A 364 22.41 8.46 -4.94
C ASN A 364 23.21 9.79 -4.87
N GLY A 365 23.90 10.09 -3.76
CA GLY A 365 24.86 11.20 -3.64
C GLY A 365 24.27 12.61 -3.54
N TYR A 366 22.94 12.76 -3.38
CA TYR A 366 22.31 14.06 -3.20
C TYR A 366 22.73 14.70 -1.86
N SER A 367 22.86 16.03 -1.82
CA SER A 367 23.21 16.72 -0.58
C SER A 367 22.11 16.58 0.48
N LEU A 368 22.49 16.58 1.75
CA LEU A 368 21.56 16.50 2.88
C LEU A 368 20.45 17.57 2.81
N GLY A 369 20.75 18.78 2.31
CA GLY A 369 19.76 19.83 2.07
C GLY A 369 18.72 19.46 1.00
N GLN A 370 19.13 18.78 -0.07
CA GLN A 370 18.21 18.24 -1.08
C GLN A 370 17.37 17.09 -0.51
N VAL A 371 17.97 16.14 0.22
CA VAL A 371 17.26 15.04 0.90
C VAL A 371 16.19 15.60 1.85
N LEU A 372 16.53 16.60 2.66
CA LEU A 372 15.62 17.28 3.58
C LEU A 372 14.49 18.02 2.86
N ARG A 373 14.77 18.72 1.75
CA ARG A 373 13.76 19.39 0.92
C ARG A 373 12.80 18.38 0.27
N PHE A 374 13.33 17.34 -0.36
CA PHE A 374 12.54 16.22 -0.90
C PHE A 374 11.65 15.59 0.18
N ALA A 375 12.19 15.43 1.39
CA ALA A 375 11.45 14.92 2.53
C ALA A 375 10.37 15.87 3.09
N SER A 376 10.40 17.18 2.82
CA SER A 376 9.72 18.20 3.66
C SER A 376 10.08 18.03 5.14
N GLN A 377 11.38 18.15 5.46
CA GLN A 377 11.92 18.04 6.81
C GLN A 377 12.92 19.15 7.11
N ASN A 378 12.78 19.78 8.28
CA ASN A 378 13.65 20.87 8.71
C ASN A 378 14.68 20.42 9.77
N ASN A 379 14.69 19.14 10.14
CA ASN A 379 15.51 18.60 11.24
C ASN A 379 16.13 17.26 10.83
N THR A 380 17.46 17.20 10.79
CA THR A 380 18.29 16.04 10.43
C THR A 380 18.07 14.85 11.35
N ASN A 381 17.85 15.07 12.65
CA ASN A 381 17.59 14.00 13.62
C ASN A 381 16.28 13.25 13.32
N VAL A 382 15.34 13.86 12.59
CA VAL A 382 14.12 13.18 12.15
C VAL A 382 14.43 12.19 11.02
N LEU A 383 15.29 12.57 10.06
CA LEU A 383 15.75 11.69 8.97
C LEU A 383 16.44 10.44 9.55
N VAL A 384 17.49 10.65 10.35
CA VAL A 384 18.31 9.60 10.94
C VAL A 384 17.46 8.67 11.82
N ASN A 385 16.77 9.20 12.84
CA ASN A 385 16.11 8.33 13.83
C ASN A 385 14.83 7.66 13.32
N LYS A 386 14.09 8.28 12.38
CA LYS A 386 12.77 7.77 11.95
C LYS A 386 12.80 7.06 10.60
N TYR A 387 13.68 7.46 9.69
CA TYR A 387 13.63 6.97 8.31
C TYR A 387 14.79 6.06 7.93
N LEU A 388 16.03 6.43 8.26
CA LEU A 388 17.18 5.56 7.99
C LEU A 388 17.05 4.22 8.74
N GLY A 389 17.59 3.16 8.14
CA GLY A 389 17.62 1.82 8.72
C GLY A 389 18.60 1.71 9.88
N ASN A 390 18.57 0.55 10.54
CA ASN A 390 19.65 0.13 11.44
C ASN A 390 20.64 -0.80 10.70
N ILE A 391 20.31 -1.20 9.47
CA ILE A 391 21.18 -1.91 8.53
C ILE A 391 22.08 -0.82 7.92
N SER A 392 23.40 -1.00 8.01
CA SER A 392 24.36 -0.12 7.35
C SER A 392 24.24 -0.29 5.83
N THR A 393 24.31 0.81 5.07
CA THR A 393 24.47 0.79 3.61
C THR A 393 25.94 0.78 3.18
N ILE A 394 26.88 0.83 4.14
CA ILE A 394 28.32 0.74 3.89
C ILE A 394 28.69 -0.74 3.72
N ASP A 395 29.20 -1.08 2.54
CA ASP A 395 29.89 -2.35 2.30
C ASP A 395 31.26 -2.33 3.00
N GLY A 396 31.27 -2.72 4.27
CA GLY A 396 32.50 -2.74 5.08
C GLY A 396 33.57 -3.70 4.54
N ALA A 397 33.16 -4.82 3.93
CA ALA A 397 34.09 -5.80 3.37
C ALA A 397 34.72 -5.26 2.08
N GLY A 398 33.91 -4.77 1.15
CA GLY A 398 34.42 -4.17 -0.09
C GLY A 398 35.27 -2.92 0.18
N SER A 399 34.86 -2.08 1.13
CA SER A 399 35.63 -0.88 1.52
C SER A 399 36.99 -1.24 2.13
N TYR A 400 37.05 -2.23 3.02
CA TYR A 400 38.29 -2.64 3.69
C TYR A 400 39.25 -3.38 2.75
N LEU A 401 38.72 -4.20 1.83
CA LEU A 401 39.50 -5.01 0.90
C LEU A 401 39.81 -4.30 -0.43
N GLY A 402 39.36 -3.05 -0.61
CA GLY A 402 39.55 -2.29 -1.86
C GLY A 402 38.81 -2.88 -3.07
N MET A 403 37.68 -3.56 -2.84
CA MET A 403 36.86 -4.18 -3.88
C MET A 403 35.78 -3.22 -4.41
N GLU A 404 35.11 -3.62 -5.48
CA GLU A 404 33.90 -2.92 -5.95
C GLU A 404 32.79 -2.98 -4.88
N LEU A 405 32.21 -1.83 -4.57
CA LEU A 405 31.30 -1.66 -3.42
C LEU A 405 29.90 -2.20 -3.71
N ARG A 406 29.45 -3.14 -2.88
CA ARG A 406 28.15 -3.81 -3.02
C ARG A 406 27.00 -3.08 -2.32
N SER A 407 26.15 -2.44 -3.11
CA SER A 407 24.95 -1.70 -2.63
C SER A 407 23.68 -2.56 -2.51
N ASP A 408 23.68 -3.75 -3.11
CA ASP A 408 22.63 -4.77 -3.08
C ASP A 408 22.44 -5.39 -1.68
N LEU A 409 23.55 -5.74 -1.01
CA LEU A 409 23.57 -6.38 0.32
C LEU A 409 22.61 -5.74 1.34
N ALA A 410 22.67 -4.41 1.46
CA ALA A 410 21.83 -3.69 2.40
C ALA A 410 20.37 -3.60 1.94
N GLU A 411 20.11 -3.65 0.62
CA GLU A 411 18.76 -3.69 0.06
C GLU A 411 18.08 -5.04 0.30
N ASP A 412 18.78 -6.17 0.14
CA ASP A 412 18.22 -7.51 0.38
C ASP A 412 17.71 -7.68 1.82
N PHE A 413 18.50 -7.27 2.82
CA PHE A 413 18.05 -7.28 4.22
C PHE A 413 16.92 -6.27 4.51
N ARG A 414 16.84 -5.16 3.76
CA ARG A 414 15.67 -4.27 3.79
C ARG A 414 14.46 -4.92 3.12
N SER A 415 14.66 -5.72 2.07
CA SER A 415 13.60 -6.46 1.38
C SER A 415 13.01 -7.55 2.29
N ALA A 416 13.87 -8.33 2.95
CA ALA A 416 13.49 -9.31 3.95
C ALA A 416 12.69 -8.73 5.14
N SER A 417 12.81 -7.41 5.42
CA SER A 417 12.13 -6.76 6.55
C SER A 417 10.59 -6.79 6.48
N VAL A 418 10.01 -7.02 5.29
CA VAL A 418 8.55 -7.17 5.12
C VAL A 418 8.06 -8.63 5.20
N GLY A 419 8.98 -9.59 5.14
CA GLY A 419 8.70 -11.03 5.20
C GLY A 419 7.72 -11.50 4.13
N ARG A 420 8.19 -11.80 2.91
CA ARG A 420 7.34 -12.28 1.82
C ARG A 420 7.17 -13.80 1.89
N ASN A 421 5.93 -14.26 1.91
CA ASN A 421 5.53 -15.64 1.65
C ASN A 421 4.61 -15.67 0.42
N PRO A 422 5.07 -16.17 -0.75
CA PRO A 422 4.26 -16.24 -1.97
C PRO A 422 2.97 -17.06 -1.79
N ASP A 423 3.01 -18.10 -0.96
CA ASP A 423 1.94 -19.06 -0.70
C ASP A 423 1.05 -18.69 0.50
N LEU A 424 1.15 -17.45 1.00
CA LEU A 424 0.44 -17.01 2.20
C LEU A 424 -1.08 -17.27 2.07
N ARG A 425 -1.65 -18.12 2.94
CA ARG A 425 -3.08 -18.40 2.90
C ARG A 425 -3.89 -17.21 3.43
N PHE A 426 -5.01 -16.90 2.78
CA PHE A 426 -5.95 -15.82 3.14
C PHE A 426 -7.26 -16.34 3.73
N SER A 427 -7.37 -17.65 3.94
CA SER A 427 -8.39 -18.29 4.76
C SER A 427 -7.77 -19.46 5.51
N LEU A 428 -8.33 -19.80 6.67
CA LEU A 428 -7.97 -21.02 7.38
C LEU A 428 -8.21 -22.24 6.46
N PRO A 429 -7.36 -23.28 6.52
CA PRO A 429 -7.70 -24.57 5.93
C PRO A 429 -9.01 -25.09 6.53
N ALA A 430 -9.77 -25.87 5.76
CA ALA A 430 -11.10 -26.32 6.13
C ALA A 430 -11.17 -27.00 7.51
N ARG A 431 -10.13 -27.76 7.88
CA ARG A 431 -9.99 -28.41 9.19
C ARG A 431 -9.92 -27.41 10.35
N GLN A 432 -8.95 -26.50 10.33
CA GLN A 432 -8.79 -25.48 11.38
C GLN A 432 -9.99 -24.51 11.42
N ALA A 433 -10.65 -24.28 10.28
CA ALA A 433 -11.88 -23.51 10.23
C ALA A 433 -13.05 -24.23 10.95
N ASP A 434 -13.11 -25.56 10.88
CA ASP A 434 -14.13 -26.36 11.56
C ASP A 434 -13.82 -26.55 13.06
N GLU A 435 -12.55 -26.81 13.41
CA GLU A 435 -12.04 -26.80 14.79
C GLU A 435 -12.38 -25.46 15.48
N LEU A 436 -12.23 -24.33 14.78
CA LEU A 436 -12.65 -23.01 15.30
C LEU A 436 -14.17 -22.90 15.48
N ARG A 437 -14.98 -23.38 14.53
CA ARG A 437 -16.45 -23.35 14.65
C ARG A 437 -16.98 -24.19 15.80
N LYS A 438 -16.30 -25.30 16.11
CA LYS A 438 -16.54 -26.18 17.26
C LYS A 438 -16.09 -25.57 18.60
N SER A 439 -15.34 -24.46 18.61
CA SER A 439 -14.84 -23.85 19.85
C SER A 439 -15.94 -23.21 20.69
N PRO A 440 -15.86 -23.24 22.04
CA PRO A 440 -16.87 -22.64 22.93
C PRO A 440 -17.08 -21.13 22.68
N GLU A 441 -16.01 -20.41 22.36
CA GLU A 441 -16.03 -18.97 22.08
C GLU A 441 -16.84 -18.67 20.80
N TYR A 442 -16.62 -19.43 19.73
CA TYR A 442 -17.33 -19.28 18.47
C TYR A 442 -18.81 -19.69 18.58
N LEU A 443 -19.10 -20.77 19.31
CA LEU A 443 -20.45 -21.23 19.58
C LEU A 443 -21.22 -20.22 20.44
N SER A 444 -20.60 -19.65 21.48
CA SER A 444 -21.20 -18.59 22.30
C SER A 444 -21.58 -17.36 21.47
N LEU A 445 -20.67 -16.87 20.61
CA LEU A 445 -20.96 -15.76 19.71
C LEU A 445 -22.05 -16.09 18.69
N THR A 446 -22.12 -17.33 18.21
CA THR A 446 -23.15 -17.78 17.27
C THR A 446 -24.53 -17.92 17.92
N ASN A 447 -24.60 -18.40 19.17
CA ASN A 447 -25.83 -18.43 19.96
C ASN A 447 -26.33 -17.00 20.26
N LYS A 448 -25.46 -16.10 20.68
CA LYS A 448 -25.75 -14.65 20.86
C LYS A 448 -26.34 -14.03 19.59
N ILE A 449 -25.80 -14.35 18.41
CA ILE A 449 -26.34 -13.89 17.11
C ILE A 449 -27.74 -14.49 16.83
N TYR A 450 -27.96 -15.77 17.16
CA TYR A 450 -29.26 -16.42 17.00
C TYR A 450 -30.33 -15.83 17.94
N GLU A 451 -29.99 -15.60 19.21
CA GLU A 451 -30.84 -14.94 20.20
C GLU A 451 -31.25 -13.53 19.74
N ILE A 452 -30.29 -12.69 19.36
CA ILE A 452 -30.58 -11.34 18.85
C ILE A 452 -31.44 -11.37 17.58
N ASN A 453 -31.27 -12.35 16.68
CA ASN A 453 -32.14 -12.49 15.51
C ASN A 453 -33.58 -12.85 15.90
N ALA A 454 -33.79 -13.74 16.88
CA ALA A 454 -35.12 -14.08 17.38
C ALA A 454 -35.79 -12.89 18.11
N GLU A 455 -35.01 -12.07 18.83
CA GLU A 455 -35.49 -10.81 19.41
C GLU A 455 -35.86 -9.78 18.34
N ILE A 456 -35.08 -9.65 17.25
CA ILE A 456 -35.43 -8.79 16.11
C ILE A 456 -36.73 -9.25 15.43
N GLU A 457 -36.95 -10.55 15.25
CA GLU A 457 -38.19 -11.10 14.68
C GLU A 457 -39.44 -10.86 15.55
N THR A 458 -39.27 -10.56 16.85
CA THR A 458 -40.35 -10.33 17.81
C THR A 458 -40.47 -8.88 18.28
N ALA A 459 -39.53 -8.00 17.90
CA ALA A 459 -39.53 -6.59 18.26
C ALA A 459 -40.64 -5.80 17.57
N THR A 460 -41.36 -4.98 18.34
CA THR A 460 -42.46 -4.12 17.86
C THR A 460 -42.15 -2.62 17.88
N SER A 461 -41.03 -2.20 18.49
CA SER A 461 -40.54 -0.80 18.49
C SER A 461 -39.37 -0.62 17.51
N PRO A 462 -39.39 0.45 16.68
CA PRO A 462 -38.26 0.79 15.80
C PRO A 462 -36.96 1.11 16.54
N GLU A 463 -37.03 1.73 17.72
CA GLU A 463 -35.85 2.03 18.54
C GLU A 463 -35.19 0.75 19.05
N VAL A 464 -35.99 -0.18 19.57
CA VAL A 464 -35.52 -1.49 20.05
C VAL A 464 -34.92 -2.29 18.89
N GLN A 465 -35.59 -2.32 17.73
CA GLN A 465 -35.05 -2.97 16.53
C GLN A 465 -33.70 -2.37 16.13
N THR A 466 -33.57 -1.04 16.09
CA THR A 466 -32.31 -0.35 15.75
C THR A 466 -31.19 -0.71 16.73
N GLN A 467 -31.50 -0.79 18.03
CA GLN A 467 -30.54 -1.18 19.05
C GLN A 467 -30.10 -2.64 18.91
N LEU A 468 -31.03 -3.56 18.65
CA LEU A 468 -30.73 -4.98 18.40
C LEU A 468 -29.91 -5.17 17.12
N GLU A 469 -30.17 -4.41 16.07
CA GLU A 469 -29.36 -4.43 14.83
C GLU A 469 -27.91 -3.97 15.08
N LEU A 470 -27.71 -2.96 15.95
CA LEU A 470 -26.38 -2.54 16.40
C LEU A 470 -25.69 -3.62 17.23
N GLN A 471 -26.40 -4.28 18.15
CA GLN A 471 -25.85 -5.40 18.94
C GLN A 471 -25.48 -6.60 18.05
N ARG A 472 -26.35 -6.95 17.09
CA ARG A 472 -26.09 -8.00 16.09
C ARG A 472 -24.83 -7.70 15.28
N LYS A 473 -24.69 -6.46 14.82
CA LYS A 473 -23.50 -5.98 14.10
C LYS A 473 -22.23 -6.04 14.96
N ALA A 474 -22.33 -5.75 16.25
CA ALA A 474 -21.23 -5.93 17.20
C ALA A 474 -20.86 -7.42 17.38
N ALA A 475 -21.83 -8.31 17.56
CA ALA A 475 -21.59 -9.75 17.70
C ALA A 475 -20.98 -10.39 16.44
N TYR A 476 -21.45 -10.01 15.24
CA TYR A 476 -20.80 -10.42 13.98
C TYR A 476 -19.35 -9.91 13.89
N LYS A 477 -19.09 -8.67 14.33
CA LYS A 477 -17.73 -8.10 14.37
C LYS A 477 -16.83 -8.82 15.38
N GLU A 478 -17.35 -9.22 16.54
CA GLU A 478 -16.64 -10.06 17.53
C GLU A 478 -16.26 -11.42 16.92
N ARG A 479 -17.20 -12.10 16.24
CA ARG A 479 -16.95 -13.40 15.59
C ARG A 479 -15.95 -13.29 14.45
N TRP A 480 -16.06 -12.25 13.62
CA TRP A 480 -15.08 -11.95 12.57
C TRP A 480 -13.69 -11.66 13.16
N LEU A 481 -13.59 -10.93 14.28
CA LEU A 481 -12.31 -10.69 14.95
C LEU A 481 -11.67 -11.99 15.46
N LEU A 482 -12.48 -12.95 15.94
CA LEU A 482 -12.01 -14.27 16.35
C LEU A 482 -11.47 -15.08 15.15
N GLU A 483 -12.23 -15.18 14.06
CA GLU A 483 -11.79 -15.83 12.81
C GLU A 483 -10.49 -15.22 12.28
N ASN A 484 -10.41 -13.88 12.26
CA ASN A 484 -9.25 -13.16 11.75
C ASN A 484 -8.03 -13.32 12.70
N LYS A 485 -8.24 -13.41 14.03
CA LYS A 485 -7.19 -13.74 15.00
C LYS A 485 -6.60 -15.11 14.69
N SER A 486 -7.42 -16.15 14.58
CA SER A 486 -6.97 -17.51 14.26
C SER A 486 -6.28 -17.59 12.89
N LEU A 487 -6.77 -16.85 11.88
CA LEU A 487 -6.08 -16.73 10.58
C LEU A 487 -4.71 -16.08 10.72
N ARG A 488 -4.55 -15.02 11.53
CA ARG A 488 -3.24 -14.39 11.77
C ARG A 488 -2.28 -15.31 12.53
N GLU A 489 -2.78 -16.08 13.48
CA GLU A 489 -2.01 -17.10 14.21
C GLU A 489 -1.56 -18.23 13.26
N PHE A 490 -2.44 -18.69 12.36
CA PHE A 490 -2.07 -19.63 11.29
C PHE A 490 -0.99 -19.04 10.36
N GLN A 491 -1.21 -17.83 9.84
CA GLN A 491 -0.26 -17.15 8.94
C GLN A 491 1.12 -16.95 9.57
N ALA A 492 1.18 -16.62 10.87
CA ALA A 492 2.43 -16.43 11.60
C ALA A 492 3.23 -17.74 11.77
N ASN A 493 2.55 -18.89 11.79
CA ASN A 493 3.14 -20.22 11.90
C ASN A 493 3.28 -20.94 10.55
N GLN A 494 2.78 -20.36 9.44
CA GLN A 494 2.88 -20.95 8.12
C GLN A 494 4.34 -20.97 7.66
N LYS A 495 4.90 -22.18 7.52
CA LYS A 495 6.26 -22.37 6.99
C LYS A 495 6.35 -21.83 5.55
N LEU A 496 7.46 -21.18 5.24
CA LEU A 496 7.84 -20.90 3.86
C LEU A 496 8.24 -22.20 3.18
N VAL A 497 7.67 -22.48 2.01
CA VAL A 497 8.07 -23.59 1.15
C VAL A 497 8.88 -23.01 0.00
N TYR A 498 10.03 -23.62 -0.30
CA TYR A 498 10.98 -23.12 -1.30
C TYR A 498 10.78 -23.77 -2.68
N GLU A 499 10.11 -24.91 -2.72
CA GLU A 499 9.78 -25.64 -3.95
C GLU A 499 8.60 -24.98 -4.70
N THR A 500 8.80 -24.72 -5.99
CA THR A 500 7.84 -24.01 -6.86
C THR A 500 7.05 -24.93 -7.78
N ASP A 501 7.55 -26.14 -8.03
CA ASP A 501 6.86 -27.13 -8.86
C ASP A 501 5.79 -27.81 -8.01
N ARG A 502 4.54 -27.36 -8.17
CA ARG A 502 3.37 -27.98 -7.55
C ARG A 502 2.27 -28.24 -8.55
N GLU A 503 1.67 -29.42 -8.41
CA GLU A 503 0.52 -29.84 -9.17
C GLU A 503 -0.71 -28.98 -8.83
N GLU A 504 -1.68 -28.87 -9.76
CA GLU A 504 -2.87 -28.02 -9.57
C GLU A 504 -3.67 -28.39 -8.31
N HIS A 505 -3.62 -29.66 -7.89
CA HIS A 505 -4.33 -30.19 -6.71
C HIS A 505 -3.63 -29.90 -5.37
N GLU A 506 -2.37 -29.45 -5.39
CA GLU A 506 -1.61 -29.05 -4.19
C GLU A 506 -1.82 -27.55 -3.86
N GLN A 507 -2.39 -26.78 -4.80
CA GLN A 507 -2.72 -25.36 -4.65
C GLN A 507 -3.98 -25.16 -3.79
N SER A 508 -3.79 -25.18 -2.47
CA SER A 508 -4.86 -25.22 -1.46
C SER A 508 -5.68 -23.93 -1.23
N ASP A 509 -5.20 -22.72 -1.55
CA ASP A 509 -6.01 -21.48 -1.45
C ASP A 509 -6.47 -21.00 -2.84
N TRP A 510 -7.80 -20.92 -3.02
CA TRP A 510 -8.47 -20.55 -4.27
C TRP A 510 -8.09 -19.18 -4.83
N ARG A 511 -7.49 -18.30 -4.04
CA ARG A 511 -7.07 -16.96 -4.47
C ARG A 511 -5.81 -16.97 -5.33
N HIS A 512 -5.07 -18.08 -5.39
CA HIS A 512 -3.91 -18.23 -6.26
C HIS A 512 -4.32 -18.35 -7.73
N ASN A 513 -5.34 -19.16 -8.02
CA ASN A 513 -5.84 -19.39 -9.38
C ASN A 513 -7.14 -18.62 -9.72
N HIS A 514 -7.65 -17.76 -8.81
CA HIS A 514 -8.88 -17.01 -9.05
C HIS A 514 -8.85 -16.14 -10.32
N PHE A 515 -7.73 -15.46 -10.60
CA PHE A 515 -7.60 -14.62 -11.81
C PHE A 515 -7.79 -15.43 -13.09
N ASN A 516 -7.12 -16.58 -13.21
CA ASN A 516 -7.25 -17.48 -14.36
C ASN A 516 -8.69 -18.00 -14.54
N ARG A 517 -9.45 -18.13 -13.45
CA ARG A 517 -10.87 -18.54 -13.49
C ARG A 517 -11.83 -17.42 -13.90
N ILE A 518 -11.41 -16.16 -13.94
CA ILE A 518 -12.28 -15.02 -14.28
C ILE A 518 -11.76 -14.19 -15.46
N SER A 519 -10.57 -14.47 -15.99
CA SER A 519 -9.88 -13.63 -16.98
C SER A 519 -10.71 -13.40 -18.25
N HIS A 520 -11.47 -14.40 -18.69
CA HIS A 520 -12.43 -14.32 -19.81
C HIS A 520 -13.63 -13.40 -19.59
N MET A 521 -13.89 -13.00 -18.34
CA MET A 521 -14.92 -12.00 -17.98
C MET A 521 -14.37 -10.59 -17.82
N LEU A 522 -13.05 -10.44 -17.73
CA LEU A 522 -12.44 -9.15 -17.45
C LEU A 522 -12.48 -8.25 -18.69
N PRO A 523 -12.41 -6.92 -18.50
CA PRO A 523 -12.20 -6.00 -19.61
C PRO A 523 -10.95 -6.39 -20.39
N GLU A 524 -11.02 -6.39 -21.72
CA GLU A 524 -9.88 -6.77 -22.56
C GLU A 524 -8.67 -5.87 -22.32
N GLU A 525 -8.93 -4.59 -22.02
CA GLU A 525 -7.94 -3.61 -21.61
C GLU A 525 -7.20 -4.07 -20.34
N ARG A 526 -7.93 -4.63 -19.36
CA ARG A 526 -7.31 -5.17 -18.13
C ARG A 526 -6.47 -6.42 -18.43
N VAL A 527 -6.94 -7.30 -19.33
CA VAL A 527 -6.20 -8.52 -19.70
C VAL A 527 -4.92 -8.16 -20.48
N ARG A 528 -4.98 -7.21 -21.41
CA ARG A 528 -3.80 -6.69 -22.13
C ARG A 528 -2.81 -6.03 -21.18
N LEU A 529 -3.28 -5.14 -20.30
CA LEU A 529 -2.44 -4.43 -19.32
C LEU A 529 -1.71 -5.38 -18.35
N ALA A 530 -2.27 -6.54 -18.02
CA ALA A 530 -1.63 -7.53 -17.16
C ALA A 530 -0.24 -7.95 -17.69
N GLY A 531 -0.11 -8.13 -19.00
CA GLY A 531 1.18 -8.38 -19.66
C GLY A 531 1.89 -7.08 -20.05
N ALA A 532 1.21 -6.16 -20.72
CA ALA A 532 1.82 -4.96 -21.30
C ALA A 532 2.50 -4.07 -20.26
N LEU A 533 1.94 -3.93 -19.05
CA LEU A 533 2.52 -3.04 -18.05
C LEU A 533 3.91 -3.48 -17.53
N GLN A 534 4.26 -4.76 -17.71
CA GLN A 534 5.57 -5.33 -17.36
C GLN A 534 6.66 -4.98 -18.39
N VAL A 535 6.27 -4.57 -19.60
CA VAL A 535 7.19 -4.32 -20.72
C VAL A 535 7.96 -3.02 -20.52
N LYS A 536 9.25 -3.03 -20.84
CA LYS A 536 10.09 -1.84 -20.96
C LYS A 536 9.91 -1.22 -22.35
N ALA A 537 8.89 -0.38 -22.52
CA ALA A 537 8.59 0.29 -23.79
C ALA A 537 8.85 1.81 -23.70
N TRP A 538 9.37 2.39 -24.79
CA TRP A 538 9.66 3.83 -24.85
C TRP A 538 8.38 4.67 -24.89
N PRO A 539 8.37 5.89 -24.32
CA PRO A 539 7.25 6.81 -24.46
C PRO A 539 6.84 7.00 -25.92
N ARG A 540 5.53 6.99 -26.17
CA ARG A 540 4.91 7.12 -27.49
C ARG A 540 5.20 5.97 -28.48
N SER A 541 5.77 4.85 -28.05
CA SER A 541 5.77 3.61 -28.85
C SER A 541 4.34 3.04 -28.99
N PRO A 542 4.08 2.13 -29.94
CA PRO A 542 2.76 1.51 -30.08
C PRO A 542 2.27 0.84 -28.79
N GLU A 543 3.15 0.17 -28.06
CA GLU A 543 2.87 -0.51 -26.79
C GLU A 543 2.51 0.50 -25.70
N TRP A 544 3.27 1.60 -25.62
CA TRP A 544 3.03 2.69 -24.66
C TRP A 544 1.70 3.40 -24.92
N VAL A 545 1.39 3.71 -26.19
CA VAL A 545 0.13 4.36 -26.58
C VAL A 545 -1.06 3.42 -26.37
N SER A 546 -0.89 2.12 -26.65
CA SER A 546 -1.90 1.11 -26.36
C SER A 546 -2.19 1.03 -24.86
N ALA A 547 -1.16 0.94 -24.01
CA ALA A 547 -1.31 0.94 -22.56
C ALA A 547 -1.96 2.23 -22.03
N LEU A 548 -1.62 3.40 -22.57
CA LEU A 548 -2.26 4.67 -22.20
C LEU A 548 -3.77 4.64 -22.48
N LYS A 549 -4.17 4.17 -23.67
CA LYS A 549 -5.58 4.02 -24.05
C LYS A 549 -6.31 3.02 -23.16
N ASP A 550 -5.71 1.87 -22.89
CA ASP A 550 -6.29 0.84 -22.03
C ASP A 550 -6.49 1.35 -20.59
N LEU A 551 -5.53 2.11 -20.03
CA LEU A 551 -5.67 2.75 -18.72
C LEU A 551 -6.80 3.80 -18.69
N ILE A 552 -6.95 4.59 -19.77
CA ILE A 552 -8.03 5.58 -19.92
C ILE A 552 -9.40 4.88 -20.00
N SER A 553 -9.52 3.81 -20.79
CA SER A 553 -10.74 2.98 -20.87
C SER A 553 -11.12 2.41 -19.50
N LEU A 554 -10.17 1.87 -18.73
CA LEU A 554 -10.42 1.35 -17.38
C LEU A 554 -10.91 2.41 -16.39
N ARG A 555 -10.54 3.69 -16.57
CA ARG A 555 -11.08 4.80 -15.77
C ARG A 555 -12.45 5.30 -16.26
N SER A 556 -12.75 5.18 -17.54
CA SER A 556 -13.90 5.85 -18.20
C SER A 556 -15.15 4.98 -18.37
N ASN A 557 -14.97 3.68 -18.62
CA ASN A 557 -16.08 2.78 -18.99
C ASN A 557 -16.79 2.18 -17.75
N ASP A 558 -18.11 1.97 -17.85
CA ASP A 558 -18.90 1.27 -16.81
C ASP A 558 -18.65 -0.25 -16.87
N TYR A 559 -17.97 -0.78 -15.84
CA TYR A 559 -17.74 -2.21 -15.67
C TYR A 559 -18.53 -2.82 -14.50
N SER A 560 -19.69 -2.24 -14.14
CA SER A 560 -20.54 -2.69 -13.04
C SER A 560 -21.29 -4.00 -13.27
N VAL A 561 -21.39 -4.43 -14.52
CA VAL A 561 -21.74 -5.81 -14.91
C VAL A 561 -20.74 -6.26 -15.95
N LEU A 562 -20.20 -7.46 -15.79
CA LEU A 562 -19.26 -8.07 -16.74
C LEU A 562 -19.97 -9.10 -17.62
N TYR A 563 -19.40 -9.40 -18.78
CA TYR A 563 -19.99 -10.32 -19.75
C TYR A 563 -18.88 -11.08 -20.48
N GLN A 564 -19.08 -12.39 -20.67
CA GLN A 564 -18.39 -13.18 -21.69
C GLN A 564 -18.56 -12.52 -23.06
N GLN A 565 -17.61 -12.72 -23.97
CA GLN A 565 -17.58 -12.09 -25.30
C GLN A 565 -18.92 -12.24 -26.07
N GLU A 566 -19.47 -13.46 -26.13
CA GLU A 566 -20.75 -13.75 -26.81
C GLU A 566 -22.00 -13.23 -26.05
N LEU A 567 -21.87 -12.85 -24.78
CA LEU A 567 -22.97 -12.35 -23.94
C LEU A 567 -22.94 -10.81 -23.78
N ARG A 568 -22.08 -10.11 -24.53
CA ARG A 568 -21.97 -8.64 -24.45
C ARG A 568 -23.20 -7.95 -25.06
N PRO A 569 -23.72 -6.87 -24.43
CA PRO A 569 -24.72 -6.01 -25.05
C PRO A 569 -24.19 -5.38 -26.35
N VAL A 570 -25.01 -5.35 -27.40
CA VAL A 570 -24.71 -4.66 -28.66
C VAL A 570 -25.36 -3.28 -28.60
N HIS A 571 -24.56 -2.21 -28.70
CA HIS A 571 -25.02 -0.81 -28.54
C HIS A 571 -25.88 -0.57 -27.27
N GLY A 572 -25.54 -1.23 -26.16
CA GLY A 572 -26.29 -1.14 -24.89
C GLY A 572 -27.63 -1.89 -24.87
N ARG A 573 -27.93 -2.68 -25.90
CA ARG A 573 -29.16 -3.48 -26.06
C ARG A 573 -28.89 -4.98 -25.98
N CYS A 574 -29.95 -5.74 -25.75
CA CYS A 574 -29.91 -7.19 -25.89
C CYS A 574 -29.49 -7.59 -27.32
N PRO A 575 -28.49 -8.48 -27.50
CA PRO A 575 -28.00 -8.83 -28.83
C PRO A 575 -29.03 -9.57 -29.71
N VAL A 576 -30.06 -10.16 -29.10
CA VAL A 576 -31.12 -10.88 -29.83
C VAL A 576 -31.99 -9.89 -30.63
N ALA A 577 -32.07 -10.08 -31.94
CA ALA A 577 -32.74 -9.18 -32.88
C ALA A 577 -34.24 -9.00 -32.60
N SER A 578 -34.92 -10.02 -32.09
CA SER A 578 -36.34 -9.97 -31.71
C SER A 578 -36.62 -9.32 -30.35
N CYS A 579 -35.57 -9.04 -29.56
CA CYS A 579 -35.69 -8.49 -28.22
C CYS A 579 -35.28 -7.01 -28.16
N GLN A 580 -34.00 -6.70 -28.47
CA GLN A 580 -33.45 -5.33 -28.50
C GLN A 580 -33.72 -4.44 -27.27
N GLU A 581 -34.09 -5.04 -26.13
CA GLU A 581 -34.36 -4.31 -24.89
C GLU A 581 -33.12 -3.57 -24.41
N GLU A 582 -33.34 -2.36 -23.88
CA GLU A 582 -32.27 -1.49 -23.41
C GLU A 582 -31.76 -1.97 -22.04
N ILE A 583 -30.56 -2.55 -22.03
CA ILE A 583 -29.98 -3.21 -20.85
C ILE A 583 -29.80 -2.24 -19.67
N ALA A 584 -29.58 -0.96 -19.96
CA ALA A 584 -29.48 0.10 -18.96
C ALA A 584 -30.74 0.22 -18.07
N ARG A 585 -31.94 -0.01 -18.63
CA ARG A 585 -33.23 0.07 -17.90
C ARG A 585 -33.41 -1.06 -16.88
N MET A 586 -32.65 -2.14 -16.99
CA MET A 586 -32.74 -3.27 -16.08
C MET A 586 -31.85 -3.07 -14.83
N PRO A 587 -32.30 -3.53 -13.65
CA PRO A 587 -31.44 -3.69 -12.48
C PRO A 587 -30.20 -4.52 -12.81
N ARG A 588 -29.02 -4.09 -12.33
CA ARG A 588 -27.71 -4.73 -12.62
C ARG A 588 -27.73 -6.25 -12.44
N THR A 589 -28.38 -6.73 -11.39
CA THR A 589 -28.56 -8.16 -11.05
C THR A 589 -29.31 -8.98 -12.11
N LYS A 590 -30.09 -8.34 -12.99
CA LYS A 590 -30.88 -9.02 -14.03
C LYS A 590 -30.26 -8.94 -15.43
N ARG A 591 -29.33 -8.01 -15.68
CA ARG A 591 -28.79 -7.69 -17.01
C ARG A 591 -28.15 -8.89 -17.71
N TRP A 592 -27.20 -9.56 -17.05
CA TRP A 592 -26.53 -10.76 -17.59
C TRP A 592 -27.51 -11.91 -17.82
N TRP A 593 -28.38 -12.18 -16.84
CA TRP A 593 -29.38 -13.24 -16.91
C TRP A 593 -30.41 -13.05 -18.03
N HIS A 594 -30.79 -11.80 -18.33
CA HIS A 594 -31.65 -11.49 -19.46
C HIS A 594 -30.97 -11.88 -20.78
N ILE A 595 -29.73 -11.43 -21.01
CA ILE A 595 -29.01 -11.71 -22.27
C ILE A 595 -28.79 -13.22 -22.43
N TYR A 596 -28.28 -13.90 -21.41
CA TYR A 596 -28.06 -15.34 -21.41
C TYR A 596 -29.34 -16.09 -21.82
N ARG A 597 -30.47 -15.84 -21.13
CA ARG A 597 -31.74 -16.54 -21.38
C ARG A 597 -32.43 -16.11 -22.68
N CYS A 598 -32.09 -14.95 -23.25
CA CYS A 598 -32.61 -14.56 -24.56
C CYS A 598 -31.84 -15.25 -25.68
N LEU A 599 -30.50 -15.29 -25.61
CA LEU A 599 -29.66 -16.02 -26.57
C LEU A 599 -29.95 -17.53 -26.54
N GLU A 600 -30.03 -18.13 -25.35
CA GLU A 600 -30.43 -19.52 -25.14
C GLU A 600 -31.73 -19.87 -25.88
N ARG A 601 -32.74 -19.00 -25.78
CA ARG A 601 -34.03 -19.18 -26.47
C ARG A 601 -33.96 -18.92 -27.98
N SER A 602 -33.16 -17.95 -28.44
CA SER A 602 -32.99 -17.68 -29.89
C SER A 602 -32.31 -18.86 -30.57
N HIS A 603 -31.17 -19.30 -30.04
CA HIS A 603 -30.42 -20.43 -30.59
C HIS A 603 -31.21 -21.74 -30.51
N ALA A 604 -31.96 -21.99 -29.43
CA ALA A 604 -32.85 -23.15 -29.34
C ALA A 604 -34.04 -23.09 -30.33
N GLN A 605 -34.49 -21.89 -30.73
CA GLN A 605 -35.51 -21.72 -31.77
C GLN A 605 -34.93 -21.92 -33.19
N GLU A 606 -33.68 -21.54 -33.41
CA GLU A 606 -32.97 -21.66 -34.69
C GLU A 606 -32.48 -23.10 -34.95
N GLY A 607 -31.86 -23.76 -33.95
CA GLY A 607 -31.22 -25.07 -34.06
C GLY A 607 -31.92 -26.23 -33.35
N GLY A 608 -32.99 -25.98 -32.58
CA GLY A 608 -33.68 -26.98 -31.77
C GLY A 608 -32.96 -27.38 -30.47
N PHE A 609 -31.70 -26.96 -30.29
CA PHE A 609 -30.88 -27.13 -29.09
C PHE A 609 -30.01 -25.89 -28.89
N ALA A 610 -29.67 -25.56 -27.64
CA ALA A 610 -28.65 -24.59 -27.30
C ALA A 610 -28.05 -24.91 -25.93
N SER A 611 -26.73 -24.89 -25.82
CA SER A 611 -26.01 -25.00 -24.55
C SER A 611 -24.78 -24.08 -24.57
N PHE A 612 -24.51 -23.40 -23.47
CA PHE A 612 -23.35 -22.52 -23.33
C PHE A 612 -22.24 -23.24 -22.57
N CYS A 613 -21.06 -23.41 -23.16
CA CYS A 613 -19.90 -23.94 -22.44
C CYS A 613 -19.27 -22.85 -21.58
N PHE A 614 -19.37 -22.93 -20.25
CA PHE A 614 -18.76 -21.94 -19.35
C PHE A 614 -17.23 -21.99 -19.32
N LEU A 615 -16.60 -23.08 -19.79
CA LEU A 615 -15.14 -23.20 -19.89
C LEU A 615 -14.60 -22.50 -21.14
N CYS A 616 -15.28 -22.64 -22.28
CA CYS A 616 -14.90 -21.99 -23.54
C CYS A 616 -15.54 -20.61 -23.75
N SER A 617 -16.60 -20.28 -23.00
CA SER A 617 -17.43 -19.08 -23.17
C SER A 617 -18.14 -18.99 -24.54
N THR A 618 -18.58 -20.13 -25.07
CA THR A 618 -19.19 -20.27 -26.40
C THR A 618 -20.53 -21.01 -26.38
N TRP A 619 -21.45 -20.62 -27.28
CA TRP A 619 -22.70 -21.36 -27.57
C TRP A 619 -22.48 -22.53 -28.52
N LEU A 620 -23.18 -23.65 -28.25
CA LEU A 620 -23.25 -24.83 -29.09
C LEU A 620 -24.73 -25.18 -29.35
N ASN A 621 -25.11 -25.13 -30.63
CA ASN A 621 -26.51 -25.12 -31.08
C ASN A 621 -27.01 -26.49 -31.61
N ASP A 622 -26.16 -27.52 -31.54
CA ASP A 622 -26.53 -28.90 -31.86
C ASP A 622 -26.10 -29.85 -30.74
N LYS A 623 -26.94 -30.86 -30.44
CA LYS A 623 -26.69 -31.79 -29.34
C LYS A 623 -25.47 -32.69 -29.59
N ALA A 624 -25.24 -33.15 -30.82
CA ALA A 624 -24.08 -34.00 -31.11
C ALA A 624 -22.76 -33.21 -30.99
N THR A 625 -22.73 -31.96 -31.44
CA THR A 625 -21.57 -31.06 -31.24
C THR A 625 -21.33 -30.77 -29.76
N TRP A 626 -22.39 -30.57 -28.95
CA TRP A 626 -22.27 -30.43 -27.50
C TRP A 626 -21.65 -31.65 -26.82
N VAL A 627 -22.13 -32.86 -27.16
CA VAL A 627 -21.61 -34.12 -26.61
C VAL A 627 -20.14 -34.33 -27.01
N ALA A 628 -19.79 -34.10 -28.28
CA ALA A 628 -18.40 -34.19 -28.74
C ALA A 628 -17.48 -33.16 -28.05
N HIS A 629 -17.96 -31.94 -27.83
CA HIS A 629 -17.22 -30.90 -27.11
C HIS A 629 -17.03 -31.24 -25.62
N CYS A 630 -18.04 -31.80 -24.95
CA CYS A 630 -17.89 -32.32 -23.58
C CYS A 630 -16.87 -33.47 -23.51
N ASN A 631 -16.83 -34.35 -24.51
CA ASN A 631 -15.84 -35.42 -24.59
C ASN A 631 -14.41 -34.87 -24.71
N ASP A 632 -14.19 -33.88 -25.57
CA ASP A 632 -12.88 -33.24 -25.76
C ASP A 632 -12.31 -32.65 -24.44
N HIS A 633 -13.16 -32.01 -23.63
CA HIS A 633 -12.78 -31.53 -22.31
C HIS A 633 -12.37 -32.65 -21.35
N ILE A 634 -13.07 -33.78 -21.38
CA ILE A 634 -12.81 -34.92 -20.50
C ILE A 634 -11.52 -35.65 -20.92
N GLU A 635 -11.34 -35.92 -22.21
CA GLU A 635 -10.16 -36.62 -22.76
C GLU A 635 -8.88 -35.82 -22.56
N LYS A 636 -8.91 -34.50 -22.81
CA LYS A 636 -7.75 -33.60 -22.61
C LYS A 636 -7.53 -33.21 -21.14
N LEU A 637 -8.39 -33.68 -20.22
CA LEU A 637 -8.46 -33.19 -18.84
C LEU A 637 -8.55 -31.65 -18.77
N ALA A 638 -9.19 -30.99 -19.73
CA ALA A 638 -9.42 -29.55 -19.77
C ALA A 638 -10.59 -29.13 -18.84
N ILE A 639 -10.59 -29.68 -17.62
CA ILE A 639 -11.61 -29.51 -16.57
C ILE A 639 -11.06 -28.72 -15.38
N PRO A 640 -11.91 -27.95 -14.67
CA PRO A 640 -11.46 -27.12 -13.55
C PRO A 640 -11.30 -27.95 -12.26
N VAL A 641 -10.11 -27.89 -11.64
CA VAL A 641 -9.89 -28.49 -10.30
C VAL A 641 -10.86 -27.90 -9.26
N ARG A 642 -11.14 -26.59 -9.34
CA ARG A 642 -12.08 -25.92 -8.45
C ARG A 642 -13.49 -25.97 -9.01
N CYS A 643 -14.33 -26.77 -8.36
CA CYS A 643 -15.62 -27.23 -8.85
C CYS A 643 -16.78 -26.26 -8.55
N ASN A 644 -16.57 -25.21 -7.75
CA ASN A 644 -17.64 -24.27 -7.36
C ASN A 644 -17.99 -23.27 -8.48
N PRO A 645 -19.26 -22.84 -8.63
CA PRO A 645 -19.59 -21.71 -9.48
C PRO A 645 -19.00 -20.41 -8.94
N VAL A 646 -18.70 -19.49 -9.84
CA VAL A 646 -18.13 -18.16 -9.52
C VAL A 646 -19.01 -17.09 -10.16
N THR A 647 -19.54 -16.19 -9.34
CA THR A 647 -20.23 -14.97 -9.80
C THR A 647 -19.33 -13.76 -9.58
N LEU A 648 -19.15 -12.95 -10.62
CA LEU A 648 -18.35 -11.72 -10.59
C LEU A 648 -19.20 -10.58 -11.15
N ARG A 649 -19.37 -9.50 -10.37
CA ARG A 649 -20.17 -8.31 -10.74
C ARG A 649 -21.50 -8.67 -11.42
N HIS A 650 -22.33 -9.45 -10.72
CA HIS A 650 -23.66 -9.91 -11.15
C HIS A 650 -23.73 -10.87 -12.35
N ALA A 651 -22.59 -11.34 -12.86
CA ALA A 651 -22.51 -12.30 -13.96
C ALA A 651 -21.88 -13.63 -13.52
N VAL A 652 -22.38 -14.75 -14.06
CA VAL A 652 -21.80 -16.08 -13.79
C VAL A 652 -20.53 -16.23 -14.65
N ALA A 653 -19.36 -16.18 -14.01
CA ALA A 653 -18.06 -16.32 -14.65
C ALA A 653 -17.73 -17.80 -14.90
N CYS A 654 -17.95 -18.66 -13.89
CA CYS A 654 -17.82 -20.11 -14.00
C CYS A 654 -19.12 -20.78 -13.56
N ALA A 655 -19.56 -21.80 -14.30
CA ALA A 655 -20.45 -22.79 -13.75
C ALA A 655 -19.73 -23.63 -12.67
N GLY A 656 -20.51 -24.24 -11.79
CA GLY A 656 -20.08 -25.33 -10.95
C GLY A 656 -20.14 -26.66 -11.69
N TYR A 657 -19.32 -27.61 -11.26
CA TYR A 657 -19.22 -28.98 -11.75
C TYR A 657 -19.23 -29.94 -10.56
N CYS A 658 -19.54 -31.22 -10.78
CA CYS A 658 -19.53 -32.21 -9.70
C CYS A 658 -18.29 -33.11 -9.80
N PRO A 659 -17.38 -33.12 -8.80
CA PRO A 659 -16.15 -33.92 -8.86
C PRO A 659 -16.45 -35.42 -8.97
N VAL A 660 -17.58 -35.88 -8.44
CA VAL A 660 -18.05 -37.27 -8.58
C VAL A 660 -18.47 -37.57 -10.02
N HIS A 661 -19.30 -36.72 -10.64
CA HIS A 661 -19.74 -36.91 -12.02
C HIS A 661 -18.57 -36.84 -13.02
N LEU A 662 -17.64 -35.90 -12.83
CA LEU A 662 -16.43 -35.80 -13.66
C LEU A 662 -15.63 -37.11 -13.68
N GLY A 663 -15.51 -37.80 -12.53
CA GLY A 663 -14.83 -39.10 -12.40
C GLY A 663 -15.63 -40.33 -12.83
N ARG A 664 -16.94 -40.22 -13.06
CA ARG A 664 -17.81 -41.35 -13.39
C ARG A 664 -17.81 -41.67 -14.89
N ALA A 665 -16.88 -42.53 -15.30
CA ALA A 665 -16.79 -43.04 -16.68
C ALA A 665 -18.02 -43.87 -17.13
N ASP A 666 -18.88 -44.27 -16.20
CA ASP A 666 -20.15 -44.98 -16.46
C ASP A 666 -21.30 -44.05 -16.90
N LEU A 667 -21.15 -42.73 -16.77
CA LEU A 667 -22.15 -41.74 -17.18
C LEU A 667 -21.84 -41.17 -18.59
N PRO A 668 -22.87 -40.77 -19.37
CA PRO A 668 -22.69 -39.98 -20.59
C PRO A 668 -21.89 -38.70 -20.35
N VAL A 669 -21.07 -38.28 -21.31
CA VAL A 669 -20.17 -37.12 -21.14
C VAL A 669 -20.90 -35.82 -20.83
N GLU A 670 -22.12 -35.64 -21.34
CA GLU A 670 -22.98 -34.49 -21.02
C GLU A 670 -23.51 -34.51 -19.57
N GLU A 671 -23.65 -35.68 -18.94
CA GLU A 671 -24.01 -35.82 -17.53
C GLU A 671 -22.79 -35.68 -16.60
N ARG A 672 -21.61 -36.12 -17.07
CA ARG A 672 -20.31 -35.93 -16.41
C ARG A 672 -19.94 -34.44 -16.34
N MET A 673 -20.15 -33.72 -17.44
CA MET A 673 -19.87 -32.29 -17.61
C MET A 673 -21.08 -31.40 -17.28
N CYS A 674 -22.06 -31.89 -16.52
CA CYS A 674 -23.23 -31.10 -16.13
C CYS A 674 -22.81 -29.78 -15.44
N GLN A 675 -23.44 -28.67 -15.84
CA GLN A 675 -23.05 -27.31 -15.48
C GLN A 675 -24.10 -26.66 -14.58
N TRP A 676 -23.69 -26.17 -13.42
CA TRP A 676 -24.56 -25.43 -12.50
C TRP A 676 -24.20 -23.95 -12.44
N SER A 677 -25.00 -23.10 -13.06
CA SER A 677 -24.86 -21.63 -12.97
C SER A 677 -25.37 -21.06 -11.64
N ASP A 678 -26.24 -21.80 -10.93
CA ASP A 678 -26.78 -21.44 -9.62
C ASP A 678 -26.03 -22.15 -8.47
N GLN A 679 -25.61 -21.38 -7.46
CA GLN A 679 -24.77 -21.90 -6.38
C GLN A 679 -25.52 -22.85 -5.43
N ASP A 680 -26.82 -22.65 -5.22
CA ASP A 680 -27.60 -23.45 -4.26
C ASP A 680 -28.20 -24.71 -4.91
N ALA A 681 -28.47 -24.70 -6.22
CA ALA A 681 -28.67 -25.91 -7.01
C ALA A 681 -27.41 -26.78 -7.04
N TRP A 682 -26.24 -26.18 -7.26
CA TRP A 682 -24.96 -26.87 -7.20
C TRP A 682 -24.71 -27.52 -5.84
N LYS A 683 -24.76 -26.75 -4.73
CA LYS A 683 -24.59 -27.28 -3.36
C LYS A 683 -25.50 -28.47 -3.07
N ARG A 684 -26.79 -28.37 -3.38
CA ARG A 684 -27.77 -29.46 -3.16
C ARG A 684 -27.40 -30.73 -3.92
N HIS A 685 -26.98 -30.60 -5.19
CA HIS A 685 -26.51 -31.75 -5.96
C HIS A 685 -25.25 -32.36 -5.35
N ILE A 686 -24.26 -31.53 -4.99
CA ILE A 686 -22.99 -31.97 -4.42
C ILE A 686 -23.19 -32.72 -3.10
N SER A 687 -23.97 -32.17 -2.16
CA SER A 687 -24.27 -32.83 -0.88
C SER A 687 -24.83 -34.24 -1.10
N GLN A 688 -25.79 -34.41 -2.02
CA GLN A 688 -26.36 -35.72 -2.33
C GLN A 688 -25.33 -36.64 -3.02
N CYS A 689 -24.67 -36.16 -4.08
CA CYS A 689 -23.81 -36.97 -4.92
C CYS A 689 -22.55 -37.47 -4.19
N VAL A 690 -21.95 -36.63 -3.32
CA VAL A 690 -20.79 -37.00 -2.51
C VAL A 690 -21.18 -38.01 -1.42
N SER A 691 -22.30 -37.82 -0.72
CA SER A 691 -22.79 -38.82 0.24
C SER A 691 -23.12 -40.16 -0.42
N THR A 692 -23.68 -40.15 -1.64
CA THR A 692 -23.89 -41.37 -2.44
C THR A 692 -22.56 -42.04 -2.81
N TYR A 693 -21.54 -41.28 -3.25
CA TYR A 693 -20.20 -41.82 -3.53
C TYR A 693 -19.57 -42.51 -2.32
N LEU A 694 -19.66 -41.89 -1.14
CA LEU A 694 -19.16 -42.44 0.12
C LEU A 694 -19.91 -43.72 0.53
N THR A 695 -21.24 -43.75 0.34
CA THR A 695 -22.09 -44.90 0.73
C THR A 695 -21.85 -46.14 -0.16
N HIS A 696 -21.62 -45.96 -1.47
CA HIS A 696 -21.41 -47.09 -2.40
C HIS A 696 -20.02 -47.74 -2.30
N ARG A 697 -19.05 -47.09 -1.64
CA ARG A 697 -17.72 -47.67 -1.35
C ARG A 697 -17.80 -48.48 -0.05
N GLN A 698 -18.05 -49.79 -0.13
CA GLN A 698 -17.97 -50.69 1.04
C GLN A 698 -16.55 -50.66 1.65
N ARG A 699 -16.37 -49.86 2.71
CA ARG A 699 -15.17 -49.65 3.54
C ARG A 699 -13.86 -50.32 3.05
N PRO A 700 -13.18 -49.77 2.02
CA PRO A 700 -11.74 -49.98 1.88
C PRO A 700 -11.00 -49.20 2.99
N GLU A 701 -9.81 -49.65 3.37
CA GLU A 701 -8.96 -48.99 4.38
C GLU A 701 -8.51 -47.56 3.97
N ALA A 702 -8.57 -47.27 2.67
CA ALA A 702 -8.50 -45.92 2.13
C ALA A 702 -9.34 -45.78 0.85
N PHE A 703 -9.89 -44.58 0.61
CA PHE A 703 -10.60 -44.22 -0.62
C PHE A 703 -10.00 -42.96 -1.25
N ALA A 704 -10.15 -42.78 -2.57
CA ALA A 704 -9.51 -41.71 -3.32
C ALA A 704 -10.47 -40.53 -3.58
N CYS A 705 -9.92 -39.35 -3.89
CA CYS A 705 -10.70 -38.26 -4.46
C CYS A 705 -11.32 -38.72 -5.81
N PRO A 706 -12.62 -38.45 -6.07
CA PRO A 706 -13.24 -38.83 -7.34
C PRO A 706 -12.92 -37.90 -8.51
N HIS A 707 -12.30 -36.73 -8.26
CA HIS A 707 -12.02 -35.74 -9.30
C HIS A 707 -10.87 -36.23 -10.23
N PRO A 708 -11.01 -36.25 -11.57
CA PRO A 708 -10.01 -36.86 -12.46
C PRO A 708 -8.58 -36.30 -12.36
N LYS A 709 -8.42 -35.01 -12.01
CA LYS A 709 -7.11 -34.38 -11.75
C LYS A 709 -6.56 -34.56 -10.33
N CYS A 710 -7.16 -35.42 -9.50
CA CYS A 710 -6.76 -35.58 -8.10
C CYS A 710 -6.73 -37.06 -7.71
N ASN A 711 -5.57 -37.53 -7.25
CA ASN A 711 -5.33 -38.93 -6.87
C ASN A 711 -5.16 -39.12 -5.34
N VAL A 712 -5.36 -38.07 -4.55
CA VAL A 712 -5.18 -38.07 -3.09
C VAL A 712 -6.12 -39.10 -2.45
N LYS A 713 -5.61 -39.82 -1.44
CA LYS A 713 -6.30 -40.88 -0.71
C LYS A 713 -6.56 -40.49 0.75
N PHE A 714 -7.66 -40.99 1.31
CA PHE A 714 -8.16 -40.65 2.64
C PHE A 714 -8.54 -41.92 3.41
N SER A 715 -8.24 -41.93 4.71
CA SER A 715 -8.69 -42.96 5.65
C SER A 715 -9.94 -42.55 6.44
N THR A 716 -10.31 -41.26 6.42
CA THR A 716 -11.49 -40.73 7.11
C THR A 716 -12.38 -39.94 6.16
N GLU A 717 -13.70 -39.93 6.42
CA GLU A 717 -14.63 -39.05 5.71
C GLU A 717 -14.38 -37.56 6.01
N GLU A 718 -13.93 -37.24 7.23
CA GLU A 718 -13.70 -35.87 7.68
C GLU A 718 -12.54 -35.21 6.91
N ASP A 719 -11.38 -35.90 6.78
CA ASP A 719 -10.23 -35.40 6.02
C ASP A 719 -10.55 -35.26 4.51
N PHE A 720 -11.41 -36.13 3.98
CA PHE A 720 -11.89 -36.03 2.60
C PHE A 720 -12.75 -34.77 2.39
N TRP A 721 -13.68 -34.46 3.29
CA TRP A 721 -14.45 -33.21 3.21
C TRP A 721 -13.58 -31.97 3.37
N TYR A 722 -12.53 -32.02 4.20
CA TYR A 722 -11.56 -30.93 4.30
C TYR A 722 -10.76 -30.74 3.01
N HIS A 723 -10.30 -31.83 2.38
CA HIS A 723 -9.64 -31.78 1.07
C HIS A 723 -10.57 -31.23 -0.02
N LEU A 724 -11.82 -31.70 -0.09
CA LEU A 724 -12.83 -31.17 -1.01
C LEU A 724 -13.03 -29.67 -0.82
N GLY A 725 -13.04 -29.18 0.41
CA GLY A 725 -13.14 -27.76 0.74
C GLY A 725 -11.94 -26.94 0.24
N ASP A 726 -10.73 -27.34 0.62
CA ASP A 726 -9.50 -26.62 0.31
C ASP A 726 -9.15 -26.69 -1.19
N VAL A 727 -9.11 -27.89 -1.78
CA VAL A 727 -8.63 -28.12 -3.16
C VAL A 727 -9.75 -27.88 -4.18
N HIS A 728 -10.91 -28.48 -3.96
CA HIS A 728 -12.00 -28.48 -4.94
C HIS A 728 -13.06 -27.38 -4.71
N SER A 729 -12.93 -26.59 -3.64
CA SER A 729 -13.91 -25.55 -3.24
C SER A 729 -15.31 -26.10 -2.93
N VAL A 730 -15.39 -27.37 -2.56
CA VAL A 730 -16.61 -28.10 -2.17
C VAL A 730 -16.69 -28.15 -0.65
N ILE A 731 -17.46 -27.22 -0.07
CA ILE A 731 -17.62 -27.12 1.39
C ILE A 731 -18.70 -28.11 1.85
N HIS A 732 -18.40 -28.91 2.87
CA HIS A 732 -19.41 -29.73 3.54
C HIS A 732 -20.50 -28.83 4.16
N GLN A 733 -21.73 -28.98 3.67
CA GLN A 733 -22.92 -28.49 4.35
C GLN A 733 -23.76 -29.70 4.76
N PRO A 734 -23.90 -30.00 6.06
CA PRO A 734 -24.84 -31.03 6.49
C PRO A 734 -26.25 -30.57 6.10
N MET A 735 -26.90 -31.32 5.23
CA MET A 735 -28.25 -30.96 4.79
C MET A 735 -29.23 -31.09 5.95
N ALA A 736 -29.60 -29.95 6.53
CA ALA A 736 -30.85 -29.81 7.25
C ALA A 736 -32.00 -29.98 6.25
N VAL A 737 -32.36 -31.24 5.96
CA VAL A 737 -33.50 -31.60 5.12
C VAL A 737 -34.77 -31.15 5.84
N ARG A 738 -35.18 -29.89 5.60
CA ARG A 738 -36.51 -29.38 5.95
C ARG A 738 -37.54 -30.16 5.14
N LYS A 739 -37.90 -31.37 5.61
CA LYS A 739 -39.05 -32.13 5.12
C LYS A 739 -40.26 -31.21 5.18
N ARG A 740 -40.81 -30.80 4.03
CA ARG A 740 -42.12 -30.17 3.99
C ARG A 740 -43.10 -31.16 4.63
N LYS A 741 -43.71 -30.76 5.74
CA LYS A 741 -44.56 -31.61 6.57
C LYS A 741 -45.87 -31.87 5.83
N ALA A 742 -45.90 -32.89 4.98
CA ALA A 742 -47.13 -33.40 4.40
C ALA A 742 -48.04 -33.87 5.54
N ARG A 743 -49.21 -33.24 5.65
CA ARG A 743 -50.16 -33.46 6.75
C ARG A 743 -51.21 -34.48 6.30
N SER A 744 -51.14 -35.70 6.81
CA SER A 744 -52.25 -36.67 6.74
C SER A 744 -53.11 -36.58 8.00
N LYS A 745 -54.43 -36.72 7.81
CA LYS A 745 -55.48 -36.77 8.84
C LYS A 745 -56.41 -37.93 8.48
N GLU A 746 -56.83 -38.69 9.49
CA GLU A 746 -57.95 -39.63 9.61
C GLU A 746 -57.99 -39.91 11.14
N ASP A 747 -59.09 -39.96 11.91
CA ASP A 747 -60.56 -40.00 11.64
C ASP A 747 -61.31 -38.97 12.56
N GLN A 748 -62.65 -38.80 12.63
CA GLN A 748 -63.80 -39.59 12.15
C GLN A 748 -65.06 -38.70 12.00
N ASP A 749 -65.93 -39.02 11.03
CA ASP A 749 -67.38 -38.72 10.80
C ASP A 749 -68.07 -37.39 11.26
N ASP A 750 -69.11 -36.86 10.58
CA ASP A 750 -70.01 -37.50 9.59
C ASP A 750 -70.57 -36.51 8.52
N THR A 751 -71.21 -37.07 7.48
CA THR A 751 -72.10 -36.48 6.45
C THR A 751 -71.54 -35.68 5.24
N ILE A 752 -71.67 -36.34 4.07
CA ILE A 752 -72.05 -35.84 2.73
C ILE A 752 -70.94 -35.42 1.71
N THR A 753 -70.50 -36.46 0.98
CA THR A 753 -70.10 -36.52 -0.46
C THR A 753 -68.90 -35.70 -0.97
N SER A 754 -67.70 -36.29 -1.14
CA SER A 754 -67.27 -37.16 -2.28
C SER A 754 -66.67 -36.36 -3.47
N LYS A 755 -65.42 -36.57 -3.95
CA LYS A 755 -64.42 -37.64 -3.74
C LYS A 755 -62.96 -37.15 -3.88
N LYS A 756 -62.02 -37.92 -3.30
CA LYS A 756 -60.59 -37.61 -3.10
C LYS A 756 -59.79 -37.54 -4.42
N SER A 757 -58.83 -36.60 -4.53
CA SER A 757 -57.73 -36.68 -5.51
C SER A 757 -56.46 -37.17 -4.81
N LYS A 758 -55.99 -38.35 -5.20
CA LYS A 758 -54.68 -38.94 -4.85
C LYS A 758 -53.91 -39.08 -6.16
N ARG A 759 -52.63 -38.73 -6.18
CA ARG A 759 -51.71 -39.25 -7.21
C ARG A 759 -50.48 -39.84 -6.52
N MET A 760 -50.35 -41.16 -6.65
CA MET A 760 -49.10 -41.88 -6.38
C MET A 760 -48.15 -41.71 -7.56
N ASP A 761 -46.90 -42.04 -7.29
CA ASP A 761 -45.77 -41.93 -8.20
C ASP A 761 -45.64 -43.12 -9.15
N ALA A 762 -44.66 -43.01 -10.04
CA ALA A 762 -43.94 -44.08 -10.74
C ALA A 762 -44.54 -44.73 -12.00
N THR A 763 -43.79 -44.46 -13.07
CA THR A 763 -43.25 -45.40 -14.09
C THR A 763 -43.98 -45.72 -15.40
N GLN A 764 -43.14 -45.53 -16.44
CA GLN A 764 -42.99 -46.27 -17.70
C GLN A 764 -43.76 -45.84 -18.96
N ALA A 765 -42.94 -45.81 -20.02
CA ALA A 765 -43.20 -46.21 -21.39
C ALA A 765 -43.71 -45.19 -22.44
N ILE A 766 -42.79 -44.94 -23.39
CA ILE A 766 -43.02 -45.00 -24.86
C ILE A 766 -43.64 -43.77 -25.55
N GLN A 767 -42.85 -43.19 -26.47
CA GLN A 767 -43.19 -42.52 -27.77
C GLN A 767 -44.32 -41.45 -27.78
N MET A 768 -44.24 -40.31 -28.49
CA MET A 768 -43.95 -40.23 -29.93
C MET A 768 -43.91 -38.77 -30.45
N LYS A 769 -43.08 -38.53 -31.49
CA LYS A 769 -43.30 -37.67 -32.68
C LYS A 769 -43.99 -36.27 -32.58
N ILE A 770 -43.18 -35.24 -32.87
CA ILE A 770 -43.33 -34.18 -33.91
C ILE A 770 -44.42 -34.52 -34.98
N VAL A 771 -45.29 -33.66 -35.56
CA VAL A 771 -45.12 -32.35 -36.24
C VAL A 771 -46.50 -31.61 -36.38
N PRO A 772 -46.69 -30.54 -37.18
CA PRO A 772 -46.94 -29.14 -36.74
C PRO A 772 -48.40 -28.67 -36.89
N PHE A 773 -48.67 -27.38 -36.58
CA PHE A 773 -49.67 -26.63 -37.36
C PHE A 773 -49.36 -25.13 -37.50
N SER A 774 -49.60 -24.61 -38.70
CA SER A 774 -49.47 -23.21 -39.15
C SER A 774 -50.22 -23.08 -40.49
N PRO A 775 -50.50 -21.89 -41.03
CA PRO A 775 -51.25 -20.75 -40.49
C PRO A 775 -52.54 -20.51 -41.32
N LYS A 776 -53.33 -19.45 -41.03
CA LYS A 776 -54.33 -18.72 -41.89
C LYS A 776 -55.45 -18.11 -41.02
N LYS A 777 -56.15 -17.01 -41.36
CA LYS A 777 -55.89 -15.90 -42.30
C LYS A 777 -56.91 -14.75 -42.07
N THR A 778 -56.44 -13.49 -42.10
CA THR A 778 -57.07 -12.24 -42.64
C THR A 778 -58.48 -11.70 -42.25
N VAL A 779 -58.63 -10.36 -42.43
CA VAL A 779 -59.82 -9.62 -42.96
C VAL A 779 -60.95 -9.30 -41.93
N LEU A 780 -61.54 -8.09 -41.80
CA LEU A 780 -61.42 -6.77 -42.50
C LEU A 780 -61.88 -5.57 -41.59
N ALA A 781 -61.52 -4.33 -42.00
CA ALA A 781 -62.21 -3.00 -41.92
C ALA A 781 -63.20 -2.66 -40.76
N LEU A 782 -63.23 -1.42 -40.22
CA LEU A 782 -63.74 -0.21 -40.93
C LEU A 782 -63.27 1.15 -40.32
N GLU A 783 -63.59 2.22 -41.04
CA GLU A 783 -63.14 3.63 -40.98
C GLU A 783 -63.78 4.51 -39.87
N SER A 784 -63.16 5.65 -39.50
CA SER A 784 -63.69 7.03 -39.77
C SER A 784 -63.23 8.20 -38.86
N ARG A 785 -62.83 9.31 -39.52
CA ARG A 785 -63.10 10.76 -39.24
C ARG A 785 -62.38 11.59 -38.15
N HIS A 786 -61.69 12.63 -38.66
CA HIS A 786 -61.54 14.05 -38.23
C HIS A 786 -61.93 14.54 -36.82
N HIS A 787 -61.04 15.33 -36.18
CA HIS A 787 -61.09 16.82 -36.20
C HIS A 787 -59.78 17.49 -35.70
N ARG A 788 -59.70 18.83 -35.76
CA ARG A 788 -58.47 19.67 -35.69
C ARG A 788 -58.74 21.06 -35.10
N SER A 789 -58.03 21.46 -34.04
CA SER A 789 -57.72 22.86 -33.60
C SER A 789 -56.95 22.81 -32.24
N ASN A 790 -55.78 23.41 -31.96
CA ASN A 790 -55.07 24.69 -32.23
C ASN A 790 -55.43 25.89 -31.31
N LEU A 791 -54.38 26.71 -31.01
CA LEU A 791 -54.33 28.06 -30.38
C LEU A 791 -54.35 28.09 -28.82
N ASP A 792 -53.62 28.97 -28.11
CA ASP A 792 -52.41 29.78 -28.44
C ASP A 792 -51.68 30.34 -27.19
N VAL A 793 -50.53 31.01 -27.39
CA VAL A 793 -49.66 31.66 -26.38
C VAL A 793 -49.89 33.19 -26.32
N PRO A 794 -49.75 33.85 -25.15
CA PRO A 794 -48.79 34.97 -24.98
C PRO A 794 -48.20 35.05 -23.54
N SER A 795 -47.19 35.81 -23.12
CA SER A 795 -46.04 36.59 -23.65
C SER A 795 -45.44 37.34 -22.43
N ASN A 796 -44.13 37.63 -22.39
CA ASN A 796 -43.48 38.44 -21.32
C ASN A 796 -43.88 39.95 -21.37
N PRO A 797 -43.55 40.75 -20.34
CA PRO A 797 -42.35 41.60 -20.46
C PRO A 797 -41.52 41.81 -19.16
N VAL A 798 -40.38 42.50 -19.31
CA VAL A 798 -39.32 42.79 -18.32
C VAL A 798 -39.38 44.25 -17.85
N VAL A 799 -39.05 44.53 -16.58
CA VAL A 799 -38.54 45.85 -16.08
C VAL A 799 -37.52 45.60 -14.95
N ASP A 800 -36.63 46.57 -14.69
CA ASP A 800 -35.32 46.45 -14.03
C ASP A 800 -35.09 47.42 -12.83
N MET A 801 -34.03 47.16 -12.04
CA MET A 801 -33.21 48.10 -11.24
C MET A 801 -33.74 48.76 -9.94
N SER A 802 -33.16 48.41 -8.76
CA SER A 802 -32.19 49.28 -8.03
C SER A 802 -31.77 48.82 -6.58
N SER A 803 -30.54 48.31 -6.46
CA SER A 803 -29.53 48.52 -5.39
C SER A 803 -29.88 48.86 -3.91
N ILE A 804 -29.44 48.00 -2.95
CA ILE A 804 -28.76 48.35 -1.66
C ILE A 804 -27.69 47.25 -1.32
N THR A 805 -26.62 47.63 -0.62
CA THR A 805 -25.38 46.88 -0.27
C THR A 805 -25.48 45.92 0.95
N PRO A 806 -24.43 45.11 1.28
CA PRO A 806 -24.61 43.82 1.98
C PRO A 806 -24.46 43.85 3.51
N GLY A 807 -25.14 42.90 4.17
CA GLY A 807 -24.99 42.61 5.60
C GLY A 807 -24.43 41.19 5.85
N SER A 808 -23.37 41.11 6.64
CA SER A 808 -22.79 39.87 7.16
C SER A 808 -23.78 39.10 8.06
N GLY A 809 -24.01 37.81 7.78
CA GLY A 809 -24.90 36.96 8.56
C GLY A 809 -24.33 35.55 8.74
N SER A 810 -23.67 35.32 9.88
CA SER A 810 -23.23 33.99 10.31
C SER A 810 -24.43 33.10 10.63
N TYR A 811 -24.52 31.92 10.00
CA TYR A 811 -25.45 30.88 10.44
C TYR A 811 -24.69 29.67 10.98
N GLN A 812 -24.96 29.40 12.26
CA GLN A 812 -24.39 28.29 13.02
C GLN A 812 -25.03 26.98 12.55
N ALA A 813 -24.20 25.99 12.20
CA ALA A 813 -24.63 24.60 12.20
C ALA A 813 -24.48 24.07 13.64
N GLN A 814 -25.54 23.48 14.18
CA GLN A 814 -25.50 22.80 15.48
C GLN A 814 -24.95 21.39 15.28
N ASP A 815 -23.75 21.13 15.81
CA ASP A 815 -23.16 19.80 15.91
C ASP A 815 -23.23 19.32 17.38
N GLU A 816 -23.87 18.16 17.59
CA GLU A 816 -23.92 17.39 18.85
C GLU A 816 -23.41 15.95 18.54
N PRO A 817 -22.93 15.15 19.52
CA PRO A 817 -21.54 14.72 19.43
C PRO A 817 -21.41 13.20 19.22
N TRP A 818 -20.69 12.80 18.18
CA TRP A 818 -20.40 11.40 17.92
C TRP A 818 -18.97 11.01 18.34
N ASP A 819 -18.91 10.29 19.45
CA ASP A 819 -17.70 9.62 19.91
C ASP A 819 -17.34 8.41 19.01
N ARG A 820 -16.22 7.76 19.32
CA ARG A 820 -15.38 6.98 18.39
C ARG A 820 -15.95 5.67 17.82
N ASP A 821 -15.26 5.27 16.74
CA ASP A 821 -15.13 3.92 16.18
C ASP A 821 -16.34 3.32 15.44
N SER A 822 -16.72 3.97 14.34
CA SER A 822 -17.36 3.29 13.19
C SER A 822 -17.00 3.90 11.84
N CYS A 823 -15.94 3.38 11.20
CA CYS A 823 -15.85 3.46 9.74
C CYS A 823 -16.80 2.44 9.13
N SER A 824 -17.87 2.92 8.47
CA SER A 824 -18.69 2.10 7.58
C SER A 824 -17.83 1.59 6.42
N MET A 825 -17.53 0.30 6.43
CA MET A 825 -17.03 -0.38 5.22
C MET A 825 -18.13 -0.32 4.17
N ALA A 826 -17.75 0.00 2.92
CA ALA A 826 -18.66 -0.19 1.79
C ALA A 826 -18.92 -1.69 1.63
N GLU A 827 -20.17 -2.04 1.32
CA GLU A 827 -20.67 -3.42 1.27
C GLU A 827 -19.83 -4.29 0.32
N THR A 828 -19.07 -5.22 0.88
CA THR A 828 -18.74 -6.47 0.20
C THR A 828 -19.97 -7.37 0.26
N PRO A 829 -20.46 -7.92 -0.87
CA PRO A 829 -21.53 -8.90 -0.83
C PRO A 829 -20.98 -10.22 -0.28
N ASP A 830 -21.19 -10.45 1.01
CA ASP A 830 -20.83 -11.70 1.67
C ASP A 830 -21.79 -12.82 1.27
N CYS A 831 -21.29 -13.79 0.51
CA CYS A 831 -21.97 -15.07 0.30
C CYS A 831 -21.75 -15.99 1.51
N PHE A 832 -22.54 -15.80 2.58
CA PHE A 832 -22.74 -16.82 3.61
C PHE A 832 -24.23 -17.03 3.93
N PRO A 833 -24.69 -18.28 4.07
CA PRO A 833 -26.10 -18.58 4.30
C PRO A 833 -26.52 -18.30 5.75
N SER A 834 -27.78 -17.93 5.92
CA SER A 834 -28.45 -17.75 7.20
C SER A 834 -28.88 -19.09 7.80
N ASP A 835 -28.37 -19.46 8.97
CA ASP A 835 -28.83 -20.62 9.75
C ASP A 835 -29.76 -20.21 10.91
N SER A 836 -30.83 -20.99 11.09
CA SER A 836 -31.86 -20.78 12.12
C SER A 836 -32.45 -22.12 12.58
N CYS A 837 -32.74 -22.20 13.89
CA CYS A 837 -33.26 -23.31 14.71
C CYS A 837 -32.21 -24.39 15.09
N GLY A 838 -32.20 -24.95 16.30
CA GLY A 838 -33.02 -24.69 17.50
C GLY A 838 -33.55 -25.96 18.20
N ASN A 839 -32.82 -26.45 19.21
CA ASN A 839 -33.22 -27.43 20.27
C ASN A 839 -33.62 -28.87 19.82
N HIS A 840 -33.47 -29.97 20.59
CA HIS A 840 -33.34 -30.15 22.05
C HIS A 840 -32.84 -31.59 22.43
N LEU A 841 -32.00 -31.78 23.48
CA LEU A 841 -31.70 -33.02 24.28
C LEU A 841 -31.23 -34.32 23.51
N GLN A 842 -30.52 -35.35 24.00
CA GLN A 842 -29.75 -35.80 25.21
C GLN A 842 -28.87 -37.03 24.75
N SER A 843 -27.89 -37.63 25.45
CA SER A 843 -27.00 -37.30 26.59
C SER A 843 -25.87 -38.36 26.73
N LYS A 844 -24.75 -38.04 27.41
CA LYS A 844 -23.66 -38.96 27.88
C LYS A 844 -22.83 -39.61 26.74
N SER A 845 -21.55 -39.98 26.90
CA SER A 845 -20.63 -40.08 28.07
C SER A 845 -19.25 -39.48 27.70
N GLN A 846 -18.56 -38.73 28.57
CA GLN A 846 -17.53 -39.24 29.50
C GLN A 846 -16.57 -40.29 28.91
N GLY A 847 -15.28 -39.95 28.89
CA GLY A 847 -14.16 -40.75 28.37
C GLY A 847 -12.88 -39.93 28.35
N GLU A 848 -12.32 -39.62 29.53
CA GLU A 848 -10.95 -39.09 29.64
C GLU A 848 -9.95 -40.16 29.22
N PHE A 849 -8.89 -39.80 28.48
CA PHE A 849 -7.55 -40.35 28.67
C PHE A 849 -6.50 -39.41 28.08
N ALA A 850 -5.33 -39.39 28.70
CA ALA A 850 -4.22 -38.48 28.38
C ALA A 850 -3.01 -39.23 27.78
N PHE A 851 -1.97 -38.45 27.50
CA PHE A 851 -0.56 -38.82 27.32
C PHE A 851 0.03 -38.97 25.89
N VAL A 852 0.82 -37.94 25.58
CA VAL A 852 2.21 -37.98 25.08
C VAL A 852 2.50 -38.15 23.58
N ALA A 853 3.51 -37.38 23.18
CA ALA A 853 4.03 -37.23 21.84
C ALA A 853 4.98 -38.35 21.44
N GLN A 854 5.08 -38.60 20.14
CA GLN A 854 6.34 -39.04 19.57
C GLN A 854 6.57 -38.40 18.20
N LEU A 855 7.81 -37.93 17.99
CA LEU A 855 8.34 -37.53 16.69
C LEU A 855 8.57 -38.78 15.85
N ASP A 856 8.33 -38.70 14.54
CA ASP A 856 9.03 -39.57 13.60
C ASP A 856 9.72 -38.78 12.50
N LYS A 857 11.01 -39.10 12.33
CA LYS A 857 11.84 -38.69 11.20
C LYS A 857 11.77 -39.84 10.19
N ILE A 858 11.40 -39.57 8.95
CA ILE A 858 11.65 -40.52 7.87
C ILE A 858 12.75 -39.95 6.99
N SER A 859 13.88 -40.68 7.00
CA SER A 859 15.03 -40.46 6.13
C SER A 859 14.84 -41.31 4.87
N TYR A 860 15.12 -40.76 3.69
CA TYR A 860 15.29 -41.58 2.49
C TYR A 860 16.59 -41.25 1.76
N GLN A 861 17.26 -42.32 1.34
CA GLN A 861 18.63 -42.31 0.85
C GLN A 861 18.71 -42.02 -0.65
N VAL A 862 19.85 -41.45 -1.05
CA VAL A 862 20.21 -41.21 -2.45
C VAL A 862 20.40 -42.55 -3.18
N GLY A 863 19.70 -42.72 -4.31
CA GLY A 863 19.93 -43.80 -5.26
C GLY A 863 20.34 -43.24 -6.62
N THR A 864 21.61 -43.38 -6.98
CA THR A 864 22.17 -42.97 -8.27
C THR A 864 22.15 -44.09 -9.31
N GLY A 865 21.80 -43.79 -10.57
CA GLY A 865 22.29 -44.58 -11.71
C GLY A 865 21.41 -44.65 -12.96
N CYS A 866 21.84 -43.95 -14.03
CA CYS A 866 21.76 -44.33 -15.46
C CYS A 866 20.37 -44.56 -16.14
N SER A 867 20.20 -44.35 -17.45
CA SER A 867 20.85 -43.47 -18.44
C SER A 867 20.08 -43.53 -19.78
N ALA A 868 20.12 -42.45 -20.58
CA ALA A 868 19.64 -42.37 -21.98
C ALA A 868 18.10 -42.53 -22.21
N THR A 869 17.47 -41.98 -23.25
CA THR A 869 17.95 -41.38 -24.53
C THR A 869 17.33 -40.02 -24.85
N SER A 870 17.87 -39.33 -25.86
CA SER A 870 17.64 -37.93 -26.22
C SER A 870 16.75 -37.71 -27.47
N SER A 871 16.15 -36.53 -27.55
CA SER A 871 16.05 -35.71 -28.78
C SER A 871 15.70 -34.26 -28.37
N SER A 872 16.57 -33.25 -28.50
CA SER A 872 17.21 -32.68 -29.72
C SER A 872 16.25 -31.79 -30.52
N LEU A 873 16.54 -30.54 -30.90
CA LEU A 873 17.55 -29.52 -30.53
C LEU A 873 17.23 -28.26 -31.36
N ALA A 874 17.59 -27.06 -30.88
CA ALA A 874 18.05 -25.94 -31.73
C ALA A 874 18.59 -24.78 -30.86
N SER A 875 19.85 -24.90 -30.45
CA SER A 875 20.68 -23.76 -30.03
C SER A 875 21.60 -23.36 -31.19
N VAL A 876 21.99 -22.09 -31.29
CA VAL A 876 23.20 -21.67 -32.02
C VAL A 876 23.95 -20.65 -31.18
N GLU A 877 25.11 -21.06 -30.65
CA GLU A 877 26.18 -20.15 -30.24
C GLU A 877 27.18 -19.98 -31.39
N GLY A 878 27.95 -18.87 -31.37
CA GLY A 878 29.03 -18.64 -32.33
C GLY A 878 29.84 -17.38 -32.00
N LEU A 879 30.91 -17.53 -31.22
CA LEU A 879 31.88 -16.46 -30.94
C LEU A 879 32.71 -16.11 -32.19
N SER A 880 33.25 -14.87 -32.27
CA SER A 880 34.64 -14.59 -31.85
C SER A 880 35.28 -13.31 -32.45
N LEU A 881 36.26 -12.78 -31.70
CA LEU A 881 37.35 -11.86 -32.09
C LEU A 881 37.03 -10.46 -32.68
N MET A 882 37.52 -9.42 -32.01
CA MET A 882 38.73 -8.69 -32.47
C MET A 882 39.38 -7.87 -31.35
N THR A 883 40.71 -7.70 -31.43
CA THR A 883 41.57 -7.07 -30.41
C THR A 883 42.18 -5.75 -30.90
N LYS A 884 42.42 -4.83 -29.95
CA LYS A 884 43.36 -3.69 -29.99
C LYS A 884 43.27 -2.67 -31.15
N THR A 885 43.02 -1.41 -30.78
CA THR A 885 43.98 -0.30 -31.02
C THR A 885 43.62 0.94 -30.19
N MET A 886 44.66 1.61 -29.65
CA MET A 886 44.60 2.93 -29.01
C MET A 886 45.28 3.96 -29.93
N PRO A 887 44.80 5.20 -30.00
CA PRO A 887 45.63 6.35 -30.33
C PRO A 887 45.72 7.35 -29.17
N THR A 888 46.97 7.66 -28.85
CA THR A 888 47.62 8.75 -28.11
C THR A 888 46.88 10.10 -27.98
N GLU A 889 47.17 10.80 -26.86
CA GLU A 889 46.86 12.22 -26.62
C GLU A 889 47.51 13.19 -27.65
N PRO A 890 47.15 14.48 -27.60
CA PRO A 890 48.12 15.42 -27.01
C PRO A 890 47.56 16.46 -26.03
N LEU A 891 48.49 16.98 -25.22
CA LEU A 891 48.36 17.94 -24.11
C LEU A 891 48.03 19.39 -24.53
N GLU A 892 47.20 20.05 -23.70
CA GLU A 892 47.32 21.40 -23.09
C GLU A 892 47.71 22.67 -23.93
N PRO A 893 47.23 23.88 -23.55
CA PRO A 893 47.81 24.57 -22.38
C PRO A 893 46.84 25.37 -21.48
N ARG A 894 47.24 25.50 -20.21
CA ARG A 894 46.79 26.54 -19.26
C ARG A 894 47.11 27.96 -19.72
N ILE A 895 46.35 28.93 -19.21
CA ILE A 895 46.85 30.27 -18.86
C ILE A 895 46.48 30.53 -17.40
N ASP A 896 47.48 30.79 -16.57
CA ASP A 896 47.34 31.13 -15.17
C ASP A 896 46.96 32.61 -14.99
N ASN A 897 46.30 32.93 -13.87
CA ASN A 897 46.51 34.13 -13.05
C ASN A 897 45.50 34.14 -11.89
N ILE A 898 45.92 33.60 -10.73
CA ILE A 898 45.26 33.84 -9.45
C ILE A 898 46.28 34.54 -8.56
N GLU A 899 46.04 35.81 -8.27
CA GLU A 899 46.77 36.53 -7.23
C GLU A 899 46.49 35.87 -5.87
N ALA A 900 47.53 35.64 -5.08
CA ALA A 900 47.40 35.06 -3.75
C ALA A 900 46.67 36.04 -2.81
N LEU A 901 45.44 35.70 -2.43
CA LEU A 901 44.64 36.48 -1.49
C LEU A 901 45.11 36.23 -0.04
N ILE A 902 45.83 37.20 0.50
CA ILE A 902 46.30 37.26 1.90
C ILE A 902 45.11 37.42 2.86
N ASP A 903 45.21 36.86 4.07
CA ASP A 903 44.22 37.03 5.14
C ASP A 903 44.07 38.52 5.53
N PRO A 904 42.86 39.12 5.44
CA PRO A 904 42.61 40.51 5.82
C PRO A 904 42.88 40.85 7.29
N LEU A 905 43.09 39.87 8.16
CA LEU A 905 43.40 40.07 9.59
C LEU A 905 44.90 40.25 9.89
N LEU A 906 45.78 40.28 8.88
CA LEU A 906 47.25 40.33 9.03
C LEU A 906 47.95 41.52 8.36
N LEU A 907 47.24 42.63 8.10
CA LEU A 907 47.88 43.89 7.70
C LEU A 907 48.10 44.81 8.91
N PRO A 908 49.33 45.34 9.12
CA PRO A 908 49.60 46.30 10.18
C PRO A 908 49.11 47.72 9.81
N ASP A 909 48.89 48.55 10.82
CA ASP A 909 48.54 49.95 10.62
C ASP A 909 49.72 50.75 10.03
N ASN A 910 49.42 51.46 8.93
CA ASN A 910 50.24 52.46 8.22
C ASN A 910 51.40 51.96 7.32
N PRO A 911 51.67 52.66 6.18
CA PRO A 911 52.76 52.34 5.27
C PRO A 911 54.05 53.15 5.57
N ASP A 912 55.22 52.61 5.22
CA ASP A 912 56.22 53.29 4.37
C ASP A 912 57.52 52.46 4.14
N THR A 913 58.08 52.58 2.92
CA THR A 913 59.52 52.38 2.55
C THR A 913 60.12 50.96 2.32
N ILE A 914 60.04 50.51 1.05
CA ILE A 914 61.14 50.11 0.11
C ILE A 914 62.16 48.97 0.45
N SER A 915 62.30 48.02 -0.51
CA SER A 915 63.45 47.11 -0.83
C SER A 915 63.81 45.95 0.14
N GLY A 916 64.37 44.80 -0.29
CA GLY A 916 64.60 44.25 -1.65
C GLY A 916 65.46 42.95 -1.68
N SER A 917 65.31 42.15 -2.74
CA SER A 917 66.27 41.17 -3.32
C SER A 917 66.70 39.85 -2.63
N THR A 918 66.28 38.72 -3.25
CA THR A 918 67.06 37.53 -3.71
C THR A 918 67.93 36.67 -2.77
N ALA A 919 67.78 35.31 -2.80
CA ALA A 919 68.69 34.36 -3.50
C ALA A 919 68.71 32.88 -2.96
N SER A 920 68.24 31.93 -3.79
CA SER A 920 68.82 30.60 -4.16
C SER A 920 69.47 29.58 -3.16
N THR A 921 68.88 28.35 -3.07
CA THR A 921 69.44 26.96 -3.28
C THR A 921 70.74 26.49 -2.54
N PRO A 922 71.20 25.19 -2.56
CA PRO A 922 70.64 23.93 -3.12
C PRO A 922 70.75 22.60 -2.30
N SER A 923 69.98 21.60 -2.77
CA SER A 923 70.23 20.14 -2.98
C SER A 923 71.17 19.26 -2.12
N GLY A 924 70.74 18.02 -1.84
CA GLY A 924 71.55 16.85 -1.43
C GLY A 924 70.71 15.57 -1.31
N SER A 925 71.26 14.35 -1.56
CA SER A 925 70.47 13.11 -1.79
C SER A 925 71.14 11.80 -1.30
N LEU A 926 70.44 10.65 -1.47
CA LEU A 926 70.81 9.22 -1.20
C LEU A 926 70.76 8.73 0.28
N SER A 927 70.53 7.43 0.61
CA SER A 927 69.78 6.30 -0.01
C SER A 927 69.78 5.03 0.89
N THR A 928 69.00 3.99 0.48
CA THR A 928 69.22 2.51 0.65
C THR A 928 68.98 1.73 1.97
N SER A 929 68.00 0.78 1.92
CA SER A 929 67.93 -0.63 2.44
C SER A 929 68.25 -1.01 3.91
N GLY A 930 67.66 -2.04 4.56
CA GLY A 930 66.60 -3.03 4.20
C GLY A 930 66.64 -4.31 5.09
N VAL A 931 65.66 -5.24 4.92
CA VAL A 931 65.61 -6.68 5.37
C VAL A 931 65.08 -7.07 6.80
N GLU A 932 63.89 -7.73 6.82
CA GLU A 932 63.40 -9.01 7.48
C GLU A 932 63.80 -9.42 8.94
N ALA A 933 63.12 -10.30 9.74
CA ALA A 933 62.00 -11.25 9.55
C ALA A 933 61.25 -11.72 10.86
N THR A 934 59.95 -12.03 10.77
CA THR A 934 59.14 -13.17 11.35
C THR A 934 59.06 -13.64 12.84
N ASN A 935 57.81 -13.99 13.24
CA ASN A 935 57.30 -15.07 14.17
C ASN A 935 57.42 -14.95 15.72
N ALA A 936 56.61 -15.61 16.59
CA ALA A 936 55.20 -16.10 16.58
C ALA A 936 54.78 -16.75 17.97
N ILE A 937 53.47 -16.86 18.27
CA ILE A 937 52.76 -17.92 19.09
C ILE A 937 52.63 -17.87 20.66
N ASN A 938 51.35 -17.68 21.09
CA ASN A 938 50.50 -18.35 22.13
C ASN A 938 50.76 -18.48 23.68
N ALA A 939 49.63 -18.30 24.41
CA ALA A 939 49.06 -19.09 25.56
C ALA A 939 49.61 -18.88 27.01
N GLU A 940 48.88 -19.01 28.13
CA GLU A 940 47.43 -19.28 28.43
C GLU A 940 47.04 -18.87 29.90
N LEU A 941 45.78 -18.44 30.11
CA LEU A 941 44.83 -18.67 31.26
C LEU A 941 45.10 -18.33 32.77
N ARG A 942 44.26 -17.39 33.27
CA ARG A 942 43.39 -17.38 34.51
C ARG A 942 43.93 -17.29 35.96
N TYR A 943 43.35 -16.35 36.73
CA TYR A 943 42.71 -16.57 38.06
C TYR A 943 41.68 -15.44 38.37
N ASP A 944 40.72 -15.67 39.28
CA ASP A 944 39.51 -14.84 39.47
C ASP A 944 39.55 -13.74 40.57
N GLU A 945 38.74 -12.70 40.32
CA GLU A 945 38.06 -11.71 41.20
C GLU A 945 38.72 -11.13 42.49
N ALA A 946 38.99 -9.81 42.44
CA ALA A 946 38.56 -8.85 43.48
C ALA A 946 38.40 -7.43 42.90
N LEU A 947 37.40 -6.68 43.36
CA LEU A 947 37.01 -5.35 42.82
C LEU A 947 37.93 -4.20 43.28
N VAL A 948 38.50 -3.46 42.33
CA VAL A 948 38.97 -2.08 42.52
C VAL A 948 38.53 -1.24 41.31
N PHE A 949 38.00 -0.04 41.55
CA PHE A 949 37.77 0.96 40.50
C PHE A 949 39.11 1.53 40.06
N ASP A 950 39.44 1.47 38.77
CA ASP A 950 40.45 2.37 38.21
C ASP A 950 40.15 2.79 36.76
N GLN A 951 40.96 3.72 36.28
CA GLN A 951 40.57 4.76 35.32
C GLN A 951 40.36 4.29 33.87
N VAL A 952 39.52 5.05 33.15
CA VAL A 952 39.45 5.01 31.69
C VAL A 952 40.74 5.67 31.17
N GLU A 953 41.66 4.87 30.63
CA GLU A 953 42.76 5.39 29.82
C GLU A 953 42.17 6.16 28.63
N GLN A 954 42.48 7.46 28.56
CA GLN A 954 42.20 8.26 27.38
C GLN A 954 43.22 7.89 26.30
N GLU A 955 42.75 7.28 25.21
CA GLU A 955 43.59 6.99 24.03
C GLU A 955 44.18 8.31 23.50
N ALA A 956 45.47 8.54 23.74
CA ALA A 956 46.19 9.70 23.25
C ALA A 956 46.70 9.45 21.83
N TYR A 957 46.21 10.24 20.86
CA TYR A 957 46.59 10.14 19.46
C TYR A 957 47.70 11.14 19.12
N SER A 958 48.80 10.66 18.55
CA SER A 958 49.96 11.50 18.24
C SER A 958 49.73 12.37 17.00
N VAL A 959 49.86 13.68 17.18
CA VAL A 959 49.77 14.69 16.13
C VAL A 959 51.12 14.82 15.42
N ASP A 960 51.12 14.91 14.09
CA ASP A 960 52.32 15.17 13.29
C ASP A 960 52.60 16.69 13.20
N CYS A 961 51.60 17.48 12.79
CA CYS A 961 51.72 18.93 12.80
C CYS A 961 50.37 19.67 12.81
N LEU A 962 50.38 20.91 13.30
CA LEU A 962 49.29 21.86 13.18
C LEU A 962 49.40 22.63 11.85
N LEU A 963 48.29 22.68 11.10
CA LEU A 963 48.21 23.22 9.74
C LEU A 963 47.31 24.45 9.61
N GLY A 964 46.35 24.62 10.52
CA GLY A 964 45.40 25.73 10.50
C GLY A 964 44.78 25.97 11.87
N ARG A 965 44.10 27.11 12.04
CA ARG A 965 43.17 27.30 13.16
C ARG A 965 41.96 28.13 12.76
N TRP A 966 40.87 27.90 13.46
CA TRP A 966 39.62 28.63 13.31
C TRP A 966 39.29 29.33 14.64
N GLY A 967 39.50 30.64 14.68
CA GLY A 967 39.39 31.40 15.92
C GLY A 967 40.49 31.04 16.91
N LYS A 968 40.15 30.96 18.20
CA LYS A 968 41.09 30.64 19.29
C LYS A 968 41.04 29.17 19.73
N ASP A 969 39.93 28.48 19.47
CA ASP A 969 39.57 27.28 20.23
C ASP A 969 39.56 26.00 19.38
N LEU A 970 39.86 26.08 18.07
CA LEU A 970 39.80 24.96 17.14
C LEU A 970 40.98 24.98 16.16
N PHE A 971 41.71 23.88 16.05
CA PHE A 971 42.91 23.73 15.23
C PHE A 971 42.70 22.65 14.16
N PHE A 972 43.23 22.88 12.96
CA PHE A 972 43.31 21.88 11.90
C PHE A 972 44.70 21.27 11.93
N LEU A 973 44.76 19.94 12.01
CA LEU A 973 46.00 19.20 12.21
C LEU A 973 46.09 17.97 11.31
N ARG A 974 47.32 17.53 11.09
CA ARG A 974 47.64 16.24 10.48
C ARG A 974 48.07 15.28 11.58
N TRP A 975 47.51 14.08 11.56
CA TRP A 975 47.87 12.99 12.45
C TRP A 975 49.10 12.25 11.91
N LEU A 976 49.82 11.52 12.77
CA LEU A 976 50.99 10.73 12.35
C LEU A 976 50.68 9.59 11.36
N ASP A 977 49.41 9.22 11.18
CA ASP A 977 48.96 8.29 10.12
C ASP A 977 48.75 8.96 8.74
N GLY A 978 49.01 10.27 8.63
CA GLY A 978 48.82 11.06 7.42
C GLY A 978 47.38 11.51 7.15
N SER A 979 46.43 11.21 8.03
CA SER A 979 45.06 11.73 7.98
C SER A 979 44.95 13.14 8.59
N TYR A 980 43.81 13.81 8.38
CA TYR A 980 43.64 15.22 8.73
C TYR A 980 42.34 15.44 9.52
N GLY A 981 42.40 16.24 10.59
CA GLY A 981 41.29 16.47 11.52
C GLY A 981 41.18 17.91 12.00
N TRP A 982 40.01 18.27 12.54
CA TRP A 982 39.79 19.51 13.29
C TRP A 982 39.58 19.17 14.75
N GLU A 983 40.50 19.59 15.62
CA GLU A 983 40.44 19.33 17.05
C GLU A 983 40.27 20.61 17.88
N PRO A 984 39.45 20.59 18.95
CA PRO A 984 39.45 21.62 19.98
C PRO A 984 40.82 21.82 20.60
N ARG A 985 41.15 23.06 20.96
CA ARG A 985 42.40 23.41 21.67
C ARG A 985 42.59 22.62 22.97
N GLU A 986 41.50 22.33 23.67
CA GLU A 986 41.46 21.55 24.90
C GLU A 986 41.83 20.06 24.71
N ASN A 987 41.78 19.53 23.48
CA ASN A 987 42.18 18.16 23.15
C ASN A 987 43.66 18.04 22.76
N ILE A 988 44.35 19.17 22.52
CA ILE A 988 45.75 19.18 22.08
C ILE A 988 46.63 19.40 23.30
N LEU A 989 47.15 18.30 23.84
CA LEU A 989 47.94 18.26 25.07
C LEU A 989 49.39 18.77 24.88
N ASP A 990 49.87 18.86 23.64
CA ASP A 990 51.19 19.40 23.31
C ASP A 990 51.15 20.93 23.22
N GLU A 991 51.36 21.56 24.37
CA GLU A 991 51.42 23.02 24.53
C GLU A 991 52.54 23.67 23.70
N GLU A 992 53.67 22.97 23.49
CA GLU A 992 54.81 23.50 22.76
C GLU A 992 54.57 23.46 21.25
N LEU A 993 53.93 22.40 20.74
CA LEU A 993 53.45 22.33 19.35
C LEU A 993 52.46 23.47 19.05
N VAL A 994 51.53 23.77 19.97
CA VAL A 994 50.61 24.91 19.80
C VAL A 994 51.38 26.24 19.82
N ARG A 995 52.31 26.44 20.76
CA ARG A 995 53.11 27.68 20.85
C ARG A 995 53.93 27.93 19.58
N GLN A 996 54.67 26.93 19.10
CA GLN A 996 55.44 27.00 17.86
C GLN A 996 54.54 27.19 16.62
N PHE A 997 53.33 26.63 16.65
CA PHE A 997 52.36 26.88 15.59
C PHE A 997 51.90 28.34 15.57
N GLU A 998 51.47 28.88 16.71
CA GLU A 998 50.93 30.24 16.83
C GLU A 998 51.97 31.33 16.57
N GLU A 999 53.21 31.15 17.05
CA GLU A 999 54.33 32.08 16.78
C GLU A 999 54.67 32.20 15.28
N GLY A 1000 54.43 31.14 14.50
CA GLY A 1000 54.62 31.11 13.04
C GLY A 1000 53.35 31.23 12.21
N TYR A 1001 52.17 31.45 12.79
CA TYR A 1001 50.89 31.34 12.06
C TYR A 1001 50.55 32.59 11.24
N LYS A 1002 50.53 32.47 9.90
CA LYS A 1002 50.12 33.52 8.95
C LYS A 1002 48.89 33.15 8.09
N GLY A 1003 48.10 32.17 8.54
CA GLY A 1003 47.05 31.53 7.77
C GLY A 1003 47.30 30.02 7.61
N PHE A 1004 46.43 29.32 6.89
CA PHE A 1004 46.60 27.90 6.60
C PHE A 1004 47.97 27.63 5.97
N ARG A 1005 48.71 26.65 6.52
CA ARG A 1005 50.07 26.28 6.11
C ARG A 1005 50.05 25.43 4.82
N ASP A 1006 51.24 25.17 4.28
CA ASP A 1006 51.45 24.39 3.07
C ASP A 1006 50.64 23.08 3.04
N GLU A 1007 50.31 22.63 1.83
CA GLU A 1007 49.39 21.51 1.53
C GLU A 1007 47.88 21.78 1.75
N VAL A 1008 47.47 22.96 2.26
CA VAL A 1008 46.05 23.33 2.42
C VAL A 1008 45.64 24.50 1.50
N GLU A 1009 44.95 24.19 0.41
CA GLU A 1009 44.43 25.13 -0.60
C GLU A 1009 43.02 25.65 -0.23
N VAL A 1010 42.83 26.98 -0.19
CA VAL A 1010 41.53 27.61 0.08
C VAL A 1010 40.73 27.81 -1.22
N LEU A 1011 39.94 26.80 -1.61
CA LEU A 1011 39.12 26.81 -2.82
C LEU A 1011 38.03 27.91 -2.87
N ARG A 1012 37.50 28.34 -1.73
CA ARG A 1012 36.44 29.38 -1.68
C ARG A 1012 36.23 29.94 -0.28
N THR A 1013 36.10 31.25 -0.18
CA THR A 1013 35.64 31.94 1.03
C THR A 1013 34.21 32.45 0.86
N ARG A 1014 33.38 32.41 1.91
CA ARG A 1014 32.06 33.06 1.94
C ARG A 1014 31.72 33.60 3.33
N THR A 1015 31.06 34.75 3.41
CA THR A 1015 30.58 35.29 4.69
C THR A 1015 29.13 34.93 4.91
N ARG A 1016 28.81 34.35 6.08
CA ARG A 1016 27.44 34.02 6.51
C ARG A 1016 27.24 34.42 7.96
N ASN A 1017 26.19 35.22 8.24
CA ASN A 1017 25.86 35.72 9.58
C ASN A 1017 27.06 36.37 10.30
N GLY A 1018 27.87 37.17 9.58
CA GLY A 1018 29.07 37.83 10.11
C GLY A 1018 30.29 36.93 10.33
N LYS A 1019 30.21 35.63 10.06
CA LYS A 1019 31.33 34.68 10.14
C LYS A 1019 31.83 34.34 8.74
N GLN A 1020 33.15 34.28 8.54
CA GLN A 1020 33.72 33.75 7.30
C GLN A 1020 33.74 32.22 7.35
N GLU A 1021 33.42 31.58 6.23
CA GLU A 1021 33.51 30.14 6.01
C GLU A 1021 34.46 29.85 4.85
N TYR A 1022 35.51 29.06 5.12
CA TYR A 1022 36.51 28.64 4.16
C TYR A 1022 36.22 27.22 3.66
N ARG A 1023 36.27 27.01 2.34
CA ARG A 1023 36.27 25.69 1.70
C ARG A 1023 37.71 25.31 1.41
N LEU A 1024 38.21 24.28 2.08
CA LEU A 1024 39.58 23.81 1.95
C LEU A 1024 39.67 22.58 1.03
N HIS A 1025 40.84 22.42 0.41
CA HIS A 1025 41.33 21.26 -0.30
C HIS A 1025 42.74 20.96 0.21
N TRP A 1026 43.12 19.69 0.29
CA TRP A 1026 44.45 19.29 0.74
C TRP A 1026 44.81 17.95 0.14
N ASN A 1027 46.12 17.71 -0.01
CA ASN A 1027 46.63 16.48 -0.58
C ASN A 1027 46.34 15.30 0.37
N GLY A 1028 45.75 14.22 -0.17
CA GLY A 1028 45.32 13.04 0.61
C GLY A 1028 43.81 12.82 0.70
N ARG A 1029 42.98 13.78 0.25
CA ARG A 1029 41.52 13.54 0.15
C ARG A 1029 41.21 12.52 -0.96
N PRO A 1030 40.39 11.47 -0.72
CA PRO A 1030 39.93 10.57 -1.77
C PRO A 1030 39.23 11.37 -2.88
N LYS A 1031 39.74 11.24 -4.11
CA LYS A 1031 39.08 11.81 -5.30
C LYS A 1031 37.73 11.12 -5.47
N LYS A 1032 36.67 11.90 -5.63
CA LYS A 1032 35.36 11.36 -6.01
C LYS A 1032 35.46 10.81 -7.44
N THR A 1033 35.16 9.53 -7.58
CA THR A 1033 34.60 8.96 -8.81
C THR A 1033 33.13 9.35 -8.97
#